data_AF-A0A1C3E921-F1
#
_entry.id   AF-A0A1C3E921-F1
#
_cell.length_a   1.000
_cell.length_b   1.000
_cell.length_c   1.000
_cell.angle_alpha   90.00
_cell.angle_beta   90.00
_cell.angle_gamma   90.00
#
_symmetry.space_group_name_H-M   'P 1'
#
loop_
_entity.id
_entity.type
_entity.pdbx_description
1 polymer ?
#
loop_
_entity_poly.entity_id
_entity_poly.type
_entity_poly.pdbx_seq_one_letter_code
_entity_poly.pdbx_strand_id
1 'polypeptide(L)'
;MREDTHQDAASFIGEACEEPARFPLELSLSGGDPTYLRDARKAVREELRISSRWVRLNCQKVHVFAESDRGVIFAIYVGGGLEFDWTWEGALAFRPHVLEENDAIDLADFEESPVEEASQWSGEILEVDPQQGCLFISLTSSDHPPTVGTFLVRPFDFLGTLDDIYHEERFRSLSEVLNQRLNAATGSQSPQVRHTATGGLRELSPWWQYSWSMLWGPPGTGKTYTIGRQVAAALADPTERILVVSTTNRATDAVALSIGTAAVELADSHVEDQGLVRIGRGAAVDRFQSHGLDSMLVGTETEKLREIESLSRQLPLVDSWEEKAFLRKRIQELRSSVGDNGRVLFTHRDFRVVITTSFKALQFLHQETVRSLLERNEAPFTTIVIDEAGLISRAATAALSLLAARRVVLVGDSKQLAPISRVRRVLTTVQQAWLASSGVSHLHHMTNVSPAVHVLTEQRRMRPEICQVVSAYQYGSMLTTAPEVNSRPCPLPPCLSQQPRAIWYLIDEEGKNLASIRAERGPGNRSWIRKGSLAVLDKILQASEMRTCHGLFISPYVAQAQMIGQWFAENGLESWEASTVHRQQGSEADVVIFDTVNAGSHQWPHDEWKRLVNVAISRAREAVIVIASRSEMEEPYLCPLGQLLTPQVLVKKRGGVQWQSASQLTPPDADEPCEGDDTLGGQFALRRKMKPILSQEQQRLSQLELDGKPRLVRGVAGSGKTVVLSNWLAQTASRLQGDPQAKIWAVYANRTLHSLLSSSIEAAWKNQRNLLEFPWNQVELIHVRDLLAQLLPSVGLSMKTYDFNYDKASEDFLNQQSETTIQHSCRALFLDEAQDMGPHTLRLLLSLVEQTQPKDHNSRSAHIFFDNAQNVYGRKTPKWSEFGLDLRGRSTVMKESFRSTRPITEFAVNILHRLAPTADLQDHKELQSLGLLTKELRDREEWLRVEYNHIDGPRPYVRQHATRDHELEVLQHDLVKLLIDEKVSPNDICLIINGNWVWDRLQSDVAPRLEQFNVELSLQKSQKFERKHKTLLVTTANSFKGYEAEVVLIPCADNFINSEDNVLASSLYVAMTRARSVLGIYSTHNVNSSATLLNQTLARCGQLLKTPPAIRTLSGREELNDIIQQSSDHGLESD
;
A
#
# COMPACT_ATOMS: atom_id res chain seq x y z
N MET A 1 14.07 -56.86 -22.89
CA MET A 1 13.92 -57.21 -21.46
C MET A 1 14.13 -55.97 -20.58
N ARG A 2 13.45 -54.87 -20.88
CA ARG A 2 13.35 -53.63 -20.10
C ARG A 2 11.95 -53.08 -20.37
N GLU A 3 10.94 -53.68 -19.74
CA GLU A 3 9.54 -53.22 -19.83
C GLU A 3 8.77 -53.36 -18.50
N ASP A 4 9.38 -53.85 -17.40
CA ASP A 4 8.64 -54.23 -16.18
C ASP A 4 8.86 -53.34 -14.93
N THR A 5 9.52 -52.18 -15.00
CA THR A 5 9.80 -51.36 -13.79
C THR A 5 8.77 -50.27 -13.47
N HIS A 6 7.70 -50.10 -14.26
CA HIS A 6 6.68 -49.06 -14.00
C HIS A 6 5.42 -49.56 -13.25
N GLN A 7 5.29 -50.87 -12.98
CA GLN A 7 4.13 -51.42 -12.26
C GLN A 7 4.28 -51.47 -10.74
N ASP A 8 5.48 -51.27 -10.18
CA ASP A 8 5.71 -51.47 -8.73
C ASP A 8 5.32 -50.27 -7.85
N ALA A 9 5.30 -49.04 -8.37
CA ALA A 9 4.93 -47.86 -7.55
C ALA A 9 3.46 -47.85 -7.10
N ALA A 10 2.55 -48.46 -7.88
CA ALA A 10 1.14 -48.62 -7.49
C ALA A 10 0.95 -49.68 -6.39
N SER A 11 1.92 -50.58 -6.19
CA SER A 11 1.92 -51.56 -5.11
C SER A 11 2.49 -51.02 -3.79
N PHE A 12 3.21 -49.88 -3.83
CA PHE A 12 3.82 -49.23 -2.67
C PHE A 12 2.81 -48.59 -1.68
N ILE A 13 1.57 -48.37 -2.11
CA ILE A 13 0.51 -47.72 -1.31
C ILE A 13 -0.67 -48.69 -1.13
N GLY A 14 -0.37 -49.98 -0.93
CA GLY A 14 -1.35 -51.01 -0.61
C GLY A 14 -1.63 -51.09 0.89
N GLU A 15 -2.90 -51.06 1.26
CA GLU A 15 -3.52 -51.36 2.58
C GLU A 15 -2.58 -51.82 3.71
N ALA A 16 -1.85 -50.89 4.32
CA ALA A 16 -1.24 -51.07 5.63
C ALA A 16 -1.39 -49.78 6.44
N CYS A 17 -1.94 -49.89 7.65
CA CYS A 17 -1.84 -48.86 8.69
C CYS A 17 -0.37 -48.68 9.08
N GLU A 18 0.40 -47.92 8.29
CA GLU A 18 1.77 -47.60 8.63
C GLU A 18 1.82 -46.42 9.61
N GLU A 19 2.59 -46.58 10.70
CA GLU A 19 2.75 -45.52 11.69
C GLU A 19 3.42 -44.27 11.07
N PRO A 20 2.93 -43.06 11.35
CA PRO A 20 3.54 -41.83 10.84
C PRO A 20 4.98 -41.66 11.37
N ALA A 21 5.81 -40.92 10.63
CA ALA A 21 7.10 -40.45 11.13
C ALA A 21 6.87 -39.60 12.39
N ARG A 22 7.63 -39.87 13.46
CA ARG A 22 7.52 -39.17 14.74
C ARG A 22 8.90 -38.96 15.35
N PHE A 23 9.12 -37.74 15.85
CA PHE A 23 10.38 -37.33 16.48
C PHE A 23 10.07 -36.49 17.72
N PRO A 24 10.76 -36.71 18.85
CA PRO A 24 10.54 -35.92 20.07
C PRO A 24 11.00 -34.46 19.89
N LEU A 25 10.22 -33.50 20.42
CA LEU A 25 10.56 -32.08 20.37
C LEU A 25 11.81 -31.77 21.21
N GLU A 26 12.85 -31.23 20.56
CA GLU A 26 14.20 -31.02 21.13
C GLU A 26 14.76 -29.60 20.90
N LEU A 27 13.95 -28.69 20.35
CA LEU A 27 14.37 -27.34 19.97
C LEU A 27 14.89 -26.46 21.12
N SER A 28 14.53 -26.79 22.38
CA SER A 28 15.06 -26.15 23.59
C SER A 28 14.89 -24.61 23.62
N LEU A 29 13.73 -24.12 23.17
CA LEU A 29 13.37 -22.71 23.18
C LEU A 29 12.82 -22.28 24.55
N SER A 30 13.07 -21.03 24.96
CA SER A 30 12.51 -20.46 26.19
C SER A 30 11.17 -19.75 25.93
N GLY A 31 10.33 -19.66 26.96
CA GLY A 31 9.06 -18.93 26.89
C GLY A 31 9.24 -17.45 26.54
N GLY A 32 8.35 -16.92 25.72
CA GLY A 32 8.26 -15.48 25.42
C GLY A 32 7.41 -14.72 26.41
N ASP A 33 7.41 -13.39 26.28
CA ASP A 33 6.45 -12.53 26.97
C ASP A 33 5.02 -13.04 26.68
N PRO A 34 4.18 -13.31 27.71
CA PRO A 34 2.83 -13.83 27.51
C PRO A 34 1.95 -12.91 26.65
N THR A 35 2.31 -11.62 26.52
CA THR A 35 1.63 -10.70 25.61
C THR A 35 1.80 -11.07 24.14
N TYR A 36 2.88 -11.77 23.75
CA TYR A 36 3.15 -12.12 22.34
C TYR A 36 2.06 -13.00 21.75
N LEU A 37 1.63 -14.05 22.46
CA LEU A 37 0.55 -14.91 21.98
C LEU A 37 -0.78 -14.14 21.89
N ARG A 38 -1.09 -13.31 22.89
CA ARG A 38 -2.32 -12.49 22.90
C ARG A 38 -2.33 -11.52 21.73
N ASP A 39 -1.20 -10.89 21.47
CA ASP A 39 -1.05 -9.88 20.44
C ASP A 39 -1.08 -10.54 19.06
N ALA A 40 -0.38 -11.68 18.86
CA ALA A 40 -0.48 -12.46 17.63
C ALA A 40 -1.92 -12.94 17.35
N ARG A 41 -2.64 -13.46 18.36
CA ARG A 41 -4.07 -13.82 18.26
C ARG A 41 -4.90 -12.65 17.76
N LYS A 42 -4.77 -11.50 18.42
CA LYS A 42 -5.49 -10.27 18.05
C LYS A 42 -5.15 -9.84 16.61
N ALA A 43 -3.88 -9.91 16.23
CA ALA A 43 -3.43 -9.54 14.90
C ALA A 43 -4.08 -10.41 13.83
N VAL A 44 -3.97 -11.74 13.96
CA VAL A 44 -4.50 -12.72 13.01
C VAL A 44 -6.02 -12.55 12.85
N ARG A 45 -6.76 -12.45 13.96
CA ARG A 45 -8.23 -12.31 13.93
C ARG A 45 -8.67 -11.01 13.27
N GLU A 46 -7.98 -9.91 13.54
CA GLU A 46 -8.31 -8.60 12.96
C GLU A 46 -7.99 -8.54 11.46
N GLU A 47 -6.86 -9.11 11.03
CA GLU A 47 -6.52 -9.24 9.61
C GLU A 47 -7.50 -10.18 8.88
N LEU A 48 -7.89 -11.31 9.49
CA LEU A 48 -8.90 -12.22 8.94
C LEU A 48 -10.21 -11.46 8.66
N ARG A 49 -10.76 -10.76 9.66
CA ARG A 49 -11.98 -9.94 9.49
C ARG A 49 -11.87 -8.87 8.40
N ILE A 50 -10.66 -8.35 8.17
CA ILE A 50 -10.42 -7.36 7.10
C ILE A 50 -10.31 -8.02 5.73
N SER A 51 -9.80 -9.26 5.66
CA SER A 51 -9.39 -9.95 4.44
C SER A 51 -10.42 -10.96 3.90
N SER A 52 -11.26 -11.55 4.77
CA SER A 52 -12.34 -12.50 4.46
C SER A 52 -13.55 -11.83 3.81
N ARG A 53 -13.31 -10.93 2.85
CA ARG A 53 -14.36 -10.20 2.14
C ARG A 53 -14.77 -10.99 0.91
N TRP A 54 -16.05 -11.23 0.76
CA TRP A 54 -16.63 -11.59 -0.53
C TRP A 54 -16.32 -10.47 -1.54
N VAL A 55 -15.65 -10.84 -2.62
CA VAL A 55 -15.38 -9.96 -3.75
C VAL A 55 -16.47 -10.21 -4.78
N ARG A 56 -17.28 -9.18 -5.05
CA ARG A 56 -18.29 -9.23 -6.11
C ARG A 56 -17.63 -9.00 -7.46
N LEU A 57 -17.60 -10.05 -8.27
CA LEU A 57 -17.10 -10.04 -9.63
C LEU A 57 -18.25 -10.13 -10.62
N ASN A 58 -18.03 -9.59 -11.81
CA ASN A 58 -18.97 -9.73 -12.91
C ASN A 58 -18.30 -10.53 -14.02
N CYS A 59 -18.79 -11.74 -14.25
CA CYS A 59 -18.37 -12.52 -15.40
C CYS A 59 -18.90 -11.84 -16.67
N GLN A 60 -17.99 -11.43 -17.54
CA GLN A 60 -18.28 -10.87 -18.86
C GLN A 60 -18.37 -11.97 -19.92
N LYS A 61 -17.54 -13.00 -19.80
CA LYS A 61 -17.43 -14.11 -20.76
C LYS A 61 -17.05 -15.38 -20.01
N VAL A 62 -17.66 -16.51 -20.36
CA VAL A 62 -17.25 -17.84 -19.88
C VAL A 62 -16.84 -18.68 -21.08
N HIS A 63 -15.73 -19.39 -20.96
CA HIS A 63 -15.29 -20.41 -21.91
C HIS A 63 -14.98 -21.70 -21.18
N VAL A 64 -15.24 -22.82 -21.82
CA VAL A 64 -14.71 -24.11 -21.40
C VAL A 64 -13.24 -24.16 -21.80
N PHE A 65 -12.34 -24.10 -20.82
CA PHE A 65 -10.90 -24.17 -21.05
C PHE A 65 -10.45 -25.61 -21.29
N ALA A 66 -10.95 -26.53 -20.46
CA ALA A 66 -10.71 -27.96 -20.59
C ALA A 66 -11.94 -28.73 -20.13
N GLU A 67 -12.36 -29.70 -20.92
CA GLU A 67 -13.46 -30.61 -20.61
C GLU A 67 -12.89 -31.97 -20.21
N SER A 68 -13.22 -32.42 -19.00
CA SER A 68 -12.88 -33.75 -18.51
C SER A 68 -14.08 -34.28 -17.76
N ASP A 69 -14.13 -35.58 -17.47
CA ASP A 69 -15.27 -36.14 -16.72
C ASP A 69 -15.40 -35.55 -15.28
N ARG A 70 -14.50 -34.64 -14.82
CA ARG A 70 -14.15 -34.29 -13.42
C ARG A 70 -14.86 -33.05 -12.93
N GLY A 71 -15.67 -32.48 -13.82
CA GLY A 71 -15.87 -31.06 -13.87
C GLY A 71 -15.13 -30.47 -15.06
N VAL A 72 -15.78 -29.47 -15.62
CA VAL A 72 -15.29 -28.63 -16.69
C VAL A 72 -14.48 -27.51 -16.05
N ILE A 73 -13.26 -27.26 -16.54
CA ILE A 73 -12.50 -26.07 -16.12
C ILE A 73 -13.04 -24.91 -16.93
N PHE A 74 -13.61 -23.93 -16.24
CA PHE A 74 -14.14 -22.73 -16.88
C PHE A 74 -13.11 -21.61 -16.80
N ALA A 75 -12.77 -21.05 -17.96
CA ALA A 75 -12.14 -19.75 -18.08
C ALA A 75 -13.21 -18.66 -17.97
N ILE A 76 -13.25 -17.98 -16.83
CA ILE A 76 -14.19 -16.90 -16.52
C ILE A 76 -13.46 -15.56 -16.69
N TYR A 77 -13.86 -14.78 -17.69
CA TYR A 77 -13.32 -13.46 -17.95
C TYR A 77 -14.14 -12.41 -17.20
N VAL A 78 -13.47 -11.62 -16.38
CA VAL A 78 -14.06 -10.59 -15.52
C VAL A 78 -13.63 -9.17 -15.90
N GLY A 79 -12.88 -9.02 -16.99
CA GLY A 79 -12.41 -7.75 -17.55
C GLY A 79 -11.01 -7.32 -17.07
N GLY A 80 -10.33 -6.48 -17.86
CA GLY A 80 -8.91 -6.12 -17.67
C GLY A 80 -8.60 -5.09 -16.56
N GLY A 81 -9.62 -4.48 -15.94
CA GLY A 81 -9.46 -3.48 -14.89
C GLY A 81 -9.34 -4.05 -13.46
N LEU A 82 -9.33 -5.37 -13.31
CA LEU A 82 -9.37 -6.04 -12.01
C LEU A 82 -7.95 -6.30 -11.48
N GLU A 83 -7.63 -5.79 -10.29
CA GLU A 83 -6.42 -6.22 -9.57
C GLU A 83 -6.65 -7.60 -8.97
N PHE A 84 -6.15 -8.62 -9.65
CA PHE A 84 -6.10 -9.97 -9.10
C PHE A 84 -5.04 -10.06 -8.00
N ASP A 85 -5.45 -10.71 -6.91
CA ASP A 85 -4.59 -10.96 -5.77
C ASP A 85 -4.12 -12.42 -5.82
N TRP A 86 -2.85 -12.68 -5.48
CA TRP A 86 -2.28 -14.04 -5.43
C TRP A 86 -3.05 -14.95 -4.47
N THR A 87 -3.78 -14.37 -3.51
CA THR A 87 -4.71 -15.06 -2.61
C THR A 87 -5.95 -15.66 -3.30
N TRP A 88 -6.10 -15.51 -4.61
CA TRP A 88 -7.26 -16.04 -5.33
C TRP A 88 -7.00 -17.43 -5.88
N GLU A 89 -5.75 -17.83 -6.09
CA GLU A 89 -5.43 -19.23 -6.39
C GLU A 89 -5.79 -20.10 -5.17
N GLY A 90 -6.57 -21.16 -5.37
CA GLY A 90 -7.17 -21.99 -4.32
C GLY A 90 -8.36 -21.36 -3.59
N ALA A 91 -8.83 -20.18 -3.99
CA ALA A 91 -10.00 -19.54 -3.39
C ALA A 91 -11.32 -20.14 -3.89
N LEU A 92 -12.37 -20.06 -3.06
CA LEU A 92 -13.72 -20.48 -3.44
C LEU A 92 -14.42 -19.35 -4.20
N ALA A 93 -14.86 -19.64 -5.42
CA ALA A 93 -15.78 -18.84 -6.20
C ALA A 93 -17.17 -19.49 -6.19
N PHE A 94 -18.22 -18.71 -6.07
CA PHE A 94 -19.59 -19.22 -6.05
C PHE A 94 -20.60 -18.16 -6.46
N ARG A 95 -21.79 -18.61 -6.86
CA ARG A 95 -22.94 -17.75 -7.14
C ARG A 95 -24.12 -18.17 -6.26
N PRO A 96 -24.63 -17.31 -5.36
CA PRO A 96 -25.84 -17.60 -4.57
C PRO A 96 -27.11 -17.78 -5.42
N HIS A 97 -28.11 -18.49 -4.90
CA HIS A 97 -29.44 -18.60 -5.54
C HIS A 97 -30.18 -17.26 -5.66
N VAL A 98 -29.96 -16.34 -4.71
CA VAL A 98 -30.69 -15.05 -4.58
C VAL A 98 -29.87 -13.87 -5.12
N LEU A 99 -29.06 -14.08 -6.16
CA LEU A 99 -28.17 -13.04 -6.69
C LEU A 99 -28.72 -12.36 -7.96
N GLU A 100 -29.52 -11.31 -7.80
CA GLU A 100 -29.98 -10.42 -8.89
C GLU A 100 -28.98 -9.27 -9.17
N GLU A 101 -29.00 -8.71 -10.40
CA GLU A 101 -28.02 -7.71 -10.86
C GLU A 101 -28.01 -6.39 -10.07
N ASN A 102 -29.10 -6.07 -9.35
CA ASN A 102 -29.28 -4.79 -8.66
C ASN A 102 -29.58 -4.86 -7.16
N ASP A 103 -29.69 -6.05 -6.56
CA ASP A 103 -30.04 -6.14 -5.15
C ASP A 103 -28.84 -5.98 -4.19
N ALA A 104 -29.10 -5.25 -3.11
CA ALA A 104 -28.24 -5.14 -1.94
C ALA A 104 -28.40 -6.40 -1.09
N ILE A 105 -27.70 -7.47 -1.47
CA ILE A 105 -27.73 -8.74 -0.74
C ILE A 105 -26.95 -8.57 0.58
N ASP A 106 -27.59 -8.96 1.68
CA ASP A 106 -26.94 -9.01 2.99
C ASP A 106 -26.12 -10.31 3.07
N LEU A 107 -24.81 -10.20 2.84
CA LEU A 107 -23.91 -11.36 2.80
C LEU A 107 -23.60 -11.93 4.21
N ALA A 108 -24.08 -11.28 5.28
CA ALA A 108 -23.92 -11.76 6.65
C ALA A 108 -24.61 -13.12 6.88
N ASP A 109 -25.71 -13.41 6.19
CA ASP A 109 -26.44 -14.69 6.31
C ASP A 109 -25.63 -15.89 5.75
N PHE A 110 -24.60 -15.63 4.94
CA PHE A 110 -23.72 -16.66 4.36
C PHE A 110 -22.41 -16.87 5.13
N GLU A 111 -22.13 -16.08 6.17
CA GLU A 111 -20.97 -16.32 7.05
C GLU A 111 -21.23 -17.49 8.03
N GLU A 112 -22.51 -17.83 8.28
CA GLU A 112 -22.91 -18.88 9.24
C GLU A 112 -23.38 -20.20 8.59
N SER A 113 -23.57 -20.25 7.27
CA SER A 113 -24.02 -21.46 6.52
C SER A 113 -22.98 -21.97 5.51
N PRO A 114 -22.88 -23.30 5.26
CA PRO A 114 -21.97 -23.84 4.24
C PRO A 114 -22.32 -23.29 2.86
N VAL A 115 -21.35 -22.64 2.21
CA VAL A 115 -21.50 -22.00 0.87
C VAL A 115 -22.04 -22.96 -0.19
N GLU A 116 -21.74 -24.25 -0.05
CA GLU A 116 -22.13 -25.32 -0.97
C GLU A 116 -23.64 -25.55 -1.00
N GLU A 117 -24.38 -25.31 0.09
CA GLU A 117 -25.84 -25.56 0.15
C GLU A 117 -26.68 -24.36 -0.31
N ALA A 118 -26.07 -23.18 -0.40
CA ALA A 118 -26.76 -21.91 -0.69
C ALA A 118 -26.40 -21.30 -2.06
N SER A 119 -25.64 -22.02 -2.90
CA SER A 119 -25.11 -21.54 -4.18
C SER A 119 -25.65 -22.31 -5.39
N GLN A 120 -26.00 -21.57 -6.46
CA GLN A 120 -26.29 -22.12 -7.79
C GLN A 120 -25.10 -22.91 -8.33
N TRP A 121 -23.90 -22.37 -8.16
CA TRP A 121 -22.65 -23.06 -8.46
C TRP A 121 -21.56 -22.60 -7.50
N SER A 122 -20.62 -23.50 -7.20
CA SER A 122 -19.40 -23.20 -6.46
C SER A 122 -18.21 -23.93 -7.09
N GLY A 123 -17.00 -23.40 -6.91
CA GLY A 123 -15.79 -23.98 -7.46
C GLY A 123 -14.52 -23.33 -6.93
N GLU A 124 -13.43 -24.08 -6.99
CA GLU A 124 -12.09 -23.63 -6.62
C GLU A 124 -11.42 -22.94 -7.81
N ILE A 125 -10.86 -21.75 -7.59
CA ILE A 125 -10.03 -21.07 -8.58
C ILE A 125 -8.68 -21.78 -8.62
N LEU A 126 -8.35 -22.46 -9.71
CA LEU A 126 -7.10 -23.20 -9.87
C LEU A 126 -5.93 -22.28 -10.22
N GLU A 127 -6.20 -21.32 -11.10
CA GLU A 127 -5.21 -20.40 -11.64
C GLU A 127 -5.87 -19.07 -11.98
N VAL A 128 -5.08 -18.01 -11.91
CA VAL A 128 -5.50 -16.66 -12.26
C VAL A 128 -4.60 -16.15 -13.37
N ASP A 129 -5.19 -15.67 -14.47
CA ASP A 129 -4.49 -14.90 -15.50
C ASP A 129 -4.88 -13.42 -15.36
N PRO A 130 -4.04 -12.60 -14.70
CA PRO A 130 -4.32 -11.19 -14.49
C PRO A 130 -4.16 -10.33 -15.74
N GLN A 131 -3.46 -10.81 -16.77
CA GLN A 131 -3.21 -10.04 -17.99
C GLN A 131 -4.47 -9.98 -18.85
N GLN A 132 -5.16 -11.12 -18.98
CA GLN A 132 -6.41 -11.21 -19.74
C GLN A 132 -7.66 -10.98 -18.89
N GLY A 133 -7.49 -10.89 -17.57
CA GLY A 133 -8.61 -10.76 -16.64
C GLY A 133 -9.42 -12.05 -16.53
N CYS A 134 -8.75 -13.20 -16.51
CA CYS A 134 -9.35 -14.52 -16.58
C CYS A 134 -9.08 -15.34 -15.31
N LEU A 135 -10.11 -16.08 -14.86
CA LEU A 135 -10.05 -17.03 -13.75
C LEU A 135 -10.29 -18.44 -14.29
N PHE A 136 -9.41 -19.38 -13.96
CA PHE A 136 -9.62 -20.80 -14.27
C PHE A 136 -10.26 -21.47 -13.05
N ILE A 137 -11.53 -21.85 -13.17
CA ILE A 137 -12.33 -22.37 -12.04
C ILE A 137 -12.70 -23.83 -12.29
N SER A 138 -12.44 -24.67 -11.29
CA SER A 138 -12.93 -26.04 -11.22
C SER A 138 -14.13 -26.11 -10.27
N LEU A 139 -15.28 -26.55 -10.78
CA LEU A 139 -16.50 -26.66 -9.95
C LEU A 139 -16.38 -27.74 -8.87
N THR A 140 -16.94 -27.44 -7.70
CA THR A 140 -17.14 -28.39 -6.59
C THR A 140 -18.49 -29.11 -6.69
N SER A 141 -19.51 -28.47 -7.29
CA SER A 141 -20.80 -29.09 -7.63
C SER A 141 -21.14 -28.89 -9.11
N SER A 142 -21.63 -29.94 -9.79
CA SER A 142 -21.79 -29.97 -11.26
C SER A 142 -23.17 -29.56 -11.79
N ASP A 143 -24.12 -29.25 -10.92
CA ASP A 143 -25.53 -29.14 -11.30
C ASP A 143 -25.84 -27.90 -12.15
N HIS A 144 -25.04 -26.84 -12.03
CA HIS A 144 -25.12 -25.64 -12.89
C HIS A 144 -23.73 -25.07 -13.24
N PRO A 145 -23.42 -24.81 -14.52
CA PRO A 145 -22.15 -24.19 -14.92
C PRO A 145 -22.14 -22.67 -14.64
N PRO A 146 -20.94 -22.04 -14.54
CA PRO A 146 -20.84 -20.59 -14.43
C PRO A 146 -21.44 -19.90 -15.67
N THR A 147 -22.21 -18.83 -15.44
CA THR A 147 -22.82 -18.01 -16.49
C THR A 147 -22.31 -16.58 -16.42
N VAL A 148 -22.52 -15.82 -17.51
CA VAL A 148 -22.36 -14.36 -17.52
C VAL A 148 -23.19 -13.73 -16.40
N GLY A 149 -22.66 -12.69 -15.77
CA GLY A 149 -23.28 -11.98 -14.67
C GLY A 149 -22.49 -12.10 -13.36
N THR A 150 -23.11 -11.65 -12.26
CA THR A 150 -22.40 -11.49 -11.00
C THR A 150 -22.11 -12.82 -10.30
N PHE A 151 -20.93 -12.96 -9.70
CA PHE A 151 -20.59 -14.02 -8.76
C PHE A 151 -19.69 -13.47 -7.64
N LEU A 152 -19.46 -14.28 -6.63
CA LEU A 152 -18.66 -13.92 -5.46
C LEU A 152 -17.40 -14.78 -5.41
N VAL A 153 -16.28 -14.16 -5.03
CA VAL A 153 -15.03 -14.86 -4.71
C VAL A 153 -14.72 -14.63 -3.25
N ARG A 154 -14.31 -15.67 -2.52
CA ARG A 154 -13.79 -15.58 -1.16
C ARG A 154 -12.26 -15.71 -1.18
N PRO A 155 -11.50 -14.59 -1.16
CA PRO A 155 -10.05 -14.62 -1.18
C PRO A 155 -9.48 -15.37 0.04
N PHE A 156 -8.37 -16.09 -0.17
CA PHE A 156 -7.63 -16.98 0.72
C PHE A 156 -8.21 -17.39 2.09
N ASP A 157 -8.30 -18.71 2.23
CA ASP A 157 -8.51 -19.45 3.48
C ASP A 157 -7.24 -19.53 4.38
N PHE A 158 -6.07 -19.06 3.94
CA PHE A 158 -4.82 -19.08 4.74
C PHE A 158 -4.95 -18.39 6.10
N LEU A 159 -5.58 -17.21 6.13
CA LEU A 159 -5.79 -16.50 7.39
C LEU A 159 -6.83 -17.22 8.25
N GLY A 160 -7.76 -17.99 7.65
CA GLY A 160 -8.66 -18.88 8.37
C GLY A 160 -7.90 -20.02 9.04
N THR A 161 -7.09 -20.77 8.28
CA THR A 161 -6.21 -21.82 8.81
C THR A 161 -5.30 -21.30 9.92
N LEU A 162 -4.71 -20.11 9.74
CA LEU A 162 -3.87 -19.49 10.76
C LEU A 162 -4.69 -19.05 11.98
N ASP A 163 -5.87 -18.46 11.79
CA ASP A 163 -6.77 -18.07 12.89
C ASP A 163 -7.20 -19.26 13.73
N ASP A 164 -7.48 -20.39 13.09
CA ASP A 164 -7.84 -21.65 13.73
C ASP A 164 -6.73 -22.16 14.65
N ILE A 165 -5.49 -22.25 14.16
CA ILE A 165 -4.32 -22.65 14.96
C ILE A 165 -4.18 -21.78 16.22
N TYR A 166 -4.49 -20.49 16.10
CA TYR A 166 -4.33 -19.54 17.21
C TYR A 166 -5.53 -19.50 18.16
N HIS A 167 -6.75 -19.86 17.74
CA HIS A 167 -7.97 -19.62 18.53
C HIS A 167 -8.87 -20.84 18.76
N GLU A 168 -8.87 -21.84 17.90
CA GLU A 168 -9.74 -23.00 18.10
C GLU A 168 -9.32 -23.82 19.32
N GLU A 169 -10.32 -24.37 20.01
CA GLU A 169 -10.10 -25.13 21.24
C GLU A 169 -9.20 -26.36 21.02
N ARG A 170 -9.26 -26.98 19.83
CA ARG A 170 -8.43 -28.14 19.48
C ARG A 170 -6.92 -27.87 19.44
N PHE A 171 -6.49 -26.61 19.37
CA PHE A 171 -5.06 -26.23 19.40
C PHE A 171 -4.64 -25.62 20.74
N ARG A 172 -5.55 -25.54 21.72
CA ARG A 172 -5.29 -24.88 23.00
C ARG A 172 -4.09 -25.47 23.75
N SER A 173 -3.94 -26.79 23.70
CA SER A 173 -2.81 -27.54 24.26
C SER A 173 -1.44 -27.07 23.74
N LEU A 174 -1.40 -26.51 22.53
CA LEU A 174 -0.16 -26.05 21.88
C LEU A 174 0.20 -24.59 22.23
N SER A 175 -0.61 -23.88 23.01
CA SER A 175 -0.42 -22.44 23.29
C SER A 175 0.95 -22.10 23.89
N GLU A 176 1.48 -22.95 24.78
CA GLU A 176 2.78 -22.75 25.40
C GLU A 176 3.92 -22.91 24.40
N VAL A 177 3.90 -23.99 23.62
CA VAL A 177 4.88 -24.25 22.55
C VAL A 177 4.82 -23.14 21.51
N LEU A 178 3.62 -22.73 21.10
CA LEU A 178 3.42 -21.64 20.15
C LEU A 178 3.99 -20.31 20.65
N ASN A 179 3.86 -20.00 21.95
CA ASN A 179 4.49 -18.81 22.54
C ASN A 179 6.03 -18.86 22.50
N GLN A 180 6.63 -20.03 22.72
CA GLN A 180 8.07 -20.23 22.55
C GLN A 180 8.49 -20.01 21.08
N ARG A 181 7.69 -20.51 20.12
CA ARG A 181 7.94 -20.31 18.68
C ARG A 181 7.83 -18.85 18.27
N LEU A 182 6.84 -18.13 18.80
CA LEU A 182 6.67 -16.69 18.57
C LEU A 182 7.86 -15.90 19.08
N ASN A 183 8.39 -16.24 20.27
CA ASN A 183 9.59 -15.60 20.79
C ASN A 183 10.80 -15.83 19.87
N ALA A 184 11.06 -17.08 19.46
CA ALA A 184 12.16 -17.40 18.54
C ALA A 184 12.03 -16.69 17.18
N ALA A 185 10.80 -16.54 16.66
CA ALA A 185 10.53 -15.80 15.43
C ALA A 185 10.83 -14.29 15.52
N THR A 186 11.05 -13.73 16.71
CA THR A 186 11.55 -12.34 16.85
C THR A 186 13.05 -12.21 16.61
N GLY A 187 13.79 -13.32 16.58
CA GLY A 187 15.26 -13.36 16.45
C GLY A 187 16.00 -13.36 17.79
N SER A 188 15.29 -13.47 18.92
CA SER A 188 15.86 -13.38 20.28
C SER A 188 16.56 -14.66 20.75
N GLN A 189 16.37 -15.79 20.06
CA GLN A 189 16.87 -17.10 20.50
C GLN A 189 17.53 -17.88 19.37
N SER A 190 18.65 -18.51 19.67
CA SER A 190 19.30 -19.49 18.80
C SER A 190 20.03 -20.52 19.66
N PRO A 191 19.30 -21.46 20.29
CA PRO A 191 19.92 -22.54 21.05
C PRO A 191 20.68 -23.48 20.11
N GLN A 192 21.64 -24.23 20.64
CA GLN A 192 22.27 -25.32 19.89
C GLN A 192 21.38 -26.57 19.90
N VAL A 193 21.45 -27.37 18.84
CA VAL A 193 20.78 -28.68 18.80
C VAL A 193 21.42 -29.63 19.82
N ARG A 194 20.59 -30.48 20.44
CA ARG A 194 21.08 -31.51 21.39
C ARG A 194 21.87 -32.62 20.69
N HIS A 195 21.51 -32.91 19.44
CA HIS A 195 22.16 -33.90 18.60
C HIS A 195 22.84 -33.21 17.42
N THR A 196 24.17 -33.32 17.34
CA THR A 196 24.93 -32.80 16.19
C THR A 196 24.70 -33.72 15.00
N ALA A 197 24.23 -33.15 13.87
CA ALA A 197 24.01 -33.93 12.66
C ALA A 197 25.35 -34.44 12.11
N THR A 198 25.34 -35.68 11.59
CA THR A 198 26.51 -36.36 11.02
C THR A 198 26.69 -36.08 9.52
N GLY A 199 25.65 -35.56 8.87
CA GLY A 199 25.63 -35.13 7.46
C GLY A 199 25.50 -33.61 7.31
N GLY A 200 25.81 -33.11 6.11
CA GLY A 200 25.76 -31.68 5.76
C GLY A 200 27.05 -31.17 5.11
N LEU A 201 27.01 -29.95 4.56
CA LEU A 201 28.19 -29.31 3.99
C LEU A 201 29.16 -28.91 5.09
N ARG A 202 30.46 -29.24 4.92
CA ARG A 202 31.50 -28.94 5.91
C ARG A 202 31.58 -27.46 6.26
N GLU A 203 31.44 -26.61 5.25
CA GLU A 203 31.48 -25.14 5.37
C GLU A 203 30.31 -24.58 6.20
N LEU A 204 29.17 -25.28 6.20
CA LEU A 204 27.97 -24.89 6.93
C LEU A 204 27.82 -25.62 8.27
N SER A 205 28.75 -26.51 8.62
CA SER A 205 28.68 -27.30 9.85
C SER A 205 28.56 -26.48 11.14
N PRO A 206 29.25 -25.32 11.33
CA PRO A 206 29.08 -24.53 12.55
C PRO A 206 27.69 -23.90 12.66
N TRP A 207 27.11 -23.52 11.52
CA TRP A 207 25.77 -22.94 11.44
C TRP A 207 24.68 -23.99 11.63
N TRP A 208 24.89 -25.20 11.13
CA TRP A 208 23.93 -26.31 11.23
C TRP A 208 23.77 -26.87 12.66
N GLN A 209 24.62 -26.44 13.60
CA GLN A 209 24.54 -26.80 15.03
C GLN A 209 23.50 -26.01 15.81
N TYR A 210 22.80 -25.05 15.20
CA TYR A 210 21.75 -24.27 15.86
C TYR A 210 20.36 -24.86 15.59
N SER A 211 19.53 -24.93 16.64
CA SER A 211 18.15 -25.42 16.56
C SER A 211 17.22 -24.39 15.91
N TRP A 212 17.58 -23.11 15.98
CA TRP A 212 16.95 -22.03 15.24
C TRP A 212 18.04 -21.22 14.54
N SER A 213 18.07 -21.26 13.21
CA SER A 213 19.15 -20.70 12.40
C SER A 213 18.65 -20.01 11.15
N MET A 214 19.47 -19.13 10.58
CA MET A 214 19.08 -18.30 9.44
C MET A 214 20.17 -18.30 8.37
N LEU A 215 19.78 -18.48 7.11
CA LEU A 215 20.64 -18.26 5.95
C LEU A 215 20.22 -16.93 5.31
N TRP A 216 20.99 -15.89 5.57
CA TRP A 216 20.75 -14.57 5.00
C TRP A 216 21.50 -14.45 3.68
N GLY A 217 20.75 -14.45 2.58
CA GLY A 217 21.33 -14.33 1.24
C GLY A 217 20.76 -13.15 0.46
N PRO A 218 21.56 -12.09 0.27
CA PRO A 218 21.29 -10.99 -0.66
C PRO A 218 21.01 -11.47 -2.11
N PRO A 219 20.51 -10.60 -3.01
CA PRO A 219 20.20 -10.96 -4.39
C PRO A 219 21.39 -11.57 -5.15
N GLY A 220 21.15 -12.67 -5.86
CA GLY A 220 22.16 -13.31 -6.70
C GLY A 220 23.23 -14.12 -5.96
N THR A 221 23.18 -14.22 -4.62
CA THR A 221 24.18 -14.97 -3.83
C THR A 221 23.94 -16.48 -3.77
N GLY A 222 22.84 -16.97 -4.34
CA GLY A 222 22.58 -18.40 -4.47
C GLY A 222 21.89 -19.07 -3.28
N LYS A 223 21.06 -18.36 -2.50
CA LYS A 223 20.24 -18.93 -1.40
C LYS A 223 19.67 -20.33 -1.68
N THR A 224 18.87 -20.44 -2.75
CA THR A 224 18.19 -21.66 -3.17
C THR A 224 19.16 -22.77 -3.58
N TYR A 225 20.30 -22.40 -4.17
CA TYR A 225 21.38 -23.33 -4.51
C TYR A 225 22.07 -23.86 -3.25
N THR A 226 22.46 -22.97 -2.34
CA THR A 226 23.14 -23.31 -1.08
C THR A 226 22.27 -24.21 -0.22
N ILE A 227 20.98 -23.89 -0.06
CA ILE A 227 20.07 -24.72 0.74
C ILE A 227 19.80 -26.07 0.08
N GLY A 228 19.70 -26.13 -1.26
CA GLY A 228 19.54 -27.39 -1.99
C GLY A 228 20.69 -28.35 -1.74
N ARG A 229 21.92 -27.85 -1.87
CA ARG A 229 23.15 -28.59 -1.57
C ARG A 229 23.25 -29.00 -0.10
N GLN A 230 22.85 -28.13 0.84
CA GLN A 230 22.86 -28.44 2.26
C GLN A 230 21.86 -29.54 2.63
N VAL A 231 20.63 -29.46 2.11
CA VAL A 231 19.59 -30.48 2.35
C VAL A 231 20.02 -31.82 1.78
N ALA A 232 20.51 -31.85 0.54
CA ALA A 232 21.04 -33.06 -0.08
C ALA A 232 22.20 -33.67 0.73
N ALA A 233 23.17 -32.85 1.17
CA ALA A 233 24.29 -33.33 1.99
C ALA A 233 23.84 -33.81 3.40
N ALA A 234 22.80 -33.21 3.97
CA ALA A 234 22.24 -33.62 5.26
C ALA A 234 21.59 -35.01 5.22
N LEU A 235 21.22 -35.51 4.04
CA LEU A 235 20.69 -36.87 3.88
C LEU A 235 21.72 -37.96 4.17
N ALA A 236 23.02 -37.65 4.24
CA ALA A 236 24.02 -38.59 4.75
C ALA A 236 23.76 -38.99 6.22
N ASP A 237 23.03 -38.18 6.98
CA ASP A 237 22.56 -38.55 8.32
C ASP A 237 21.21 -39.28 8.20
N PRO A 238 21.11 -40.59 8.49
CA PRO A 238 19.87 -41.36 8.33
C PRO A 238 18.77 -40.93 9.32
N THR A 239 19.10 -40.16 10.35
CA THR A 239 18.14 -39.69 11.35
C THR A 239 17.45 -38.39 10.94
N GLU A 240 17.88 -37.74 9.85
CA GLU A 240 17.26 -36.51 9.35
C GLU A 240 16.04 -36.83 8.47
N ARG A 241 14.95 -36.11 8.74
CA ARG A 241 13.77 -36.03 7.86
C ARG A 241 13.40 -34.56 7.74
N ILE A 242 13.45 -34.04 6.52
CA ILE A 242 13.46 -32.60 6.26
C ILE A 242 12.18 -32.19 5.53
N LEU A 243 11.48 -31.20 6.08
CA LEU A 243 10.41 -30.48 5.39
C LEU A 243 10.97 -29.20 4.80
N VAL A 244 10.80 -28.99 3.50
CA VAL A 244 11.16 -27.73 2.83
C VAL A 244 9.89 -27.04 2.34
N VAL A 245 9.67 -25.81 2.80
CA VAL A 245 8.51 -25.00 2.40
C VAL A 245 8.95 -23.71 1.73
N SER A 246 8.16 -23.24 0.76
CA SER A 246 8.33 -21.92 0.12
C SER A 246 6.96 -21.29 -0.15
N THR A 247 6.94 -20.01 -0.53
CA THR A 247 5.70 -19.20 -0.59
C THR A 247 4.86 -19.41 -1.84
N THR A 248 5.47 -19.74 -2.97
CA THR A 248 4.79 -19.88 -4.27
C THR A 248 5.16 -21.20 -4.93
N ASN A 249 4.30 -21.74 -5.79
CA ASN A 249 4.61 -22.96 -6.54
C ASN A 249 5.92 -22.84 -7.32
N ARG A 250 6.18 -21.70 -7.97
CA ARG A 250 7.42 -21.44 -8.71
C ARG A 250 8.66 -21.48 -7.81
N ALA A 251 8.60 -20.88 -6.63
CA ALA A 251 9.72 -20.91 -5.68
C ALA A 251 9.91 -22.31 -5.07
N THR A 252 8.81 -22.99 -4.74
CA THR A 252 8.81 -24.38 -4.26
C THR A 252 9.42 -25.33 -5.30
N ASP A 253 9.11 -25.15 -6.58
CA ASP A 253 9.68 -25.96 -7.66
C ASP A 253 11.17 -25.65 -7.86
N ALA A 254 11.58 -24.37 -7.76
CA ALA A 254 12.99 -24.00 -7.86
C ALA A 254 13.85 -24.64 -6.76
N VAL A 255 13.36 -24.65 -5.51
CA VAL A 255 14.06 -25.33 -4.41
C VAL A 255 14.01 -26.86 -4.55
N ALA A 256 12.90 -27.44 -5.01
CA ALA A 256 12.79 -28.86 -5.28
C ALA A 256 13.81 -29.34 -6.34
N LEU A 257 13.90 -28.63 -7.47
CA LEU A 257 14.87 -28.93 -8.53
C LEU A 257 16.32 -28.79 -8.04
N SER A 258 16.60 -27.75 -7.23
CA SER A 258 17.92 -27.54 -6.62
C SER A 258 18.32 -28.70 -5.70
N ILE A 259 17.40 -29.15 -4.84
CA ILE A 259 17.64 -30.30 -3.94
C ILE A 259 17.81 -31.59 -4.75
N GLY A 260 16.92 -31.86 -5.70
CA GLY A 260 16.96 -33.09 -6.52
C GLY A 260 18.26 -33.21 -7.32
N THR A 261 18.66 -32.12 -7.99
CA THR A 261 19.93 -32.08 -8.75
C THR A 261 21.13 -32.30 -7.82
N ALA A 262 21.17 -31.61 -6.68
CA ALA A 262 22.25 -31.76 -5.71
C ALA A 262 22.31 -33.17 -5.09
N ALA A 263 21.16 -33.82 -4.86
CA ALA A 263 21.09 -35.17 -4.33
C ALA A 263 21.71 -36.18 -5.30
N VAL A 264 21.37 -36.09 -6.60
CA VAL A 264 21.97 -36.92 -7.64
C VAL A 264 23.48 -36.72 -7.74
N GLU A 265 23.93 -35.46 -7.71
CA GLU A 265 25.37 -35.12 -7.77
C GLU A 265 26.18 -35.62 -6.57
N LEU A 266 25.62 -35.58 -5.36
CA LEU A 266 26.35 -35.87 -4.12
C LEU A 266 26.29 -37.35 -3.71
N ALA A 267 25.16 -38.01 -3.94
CA ALA A 267 24.94 -39.38 -3.48
C ALA A 267 25.31 -40.46 -4.52
N ASP A 268 25.54 -40.07 -5.78
CA ASP A 268 25.75 -40.99 -6.91
C ASP A 268 24.67 -42.09 -6.97
N SER A 269 23.44 -41.71 -6.60
CA SER A 269 22.26 -42.60 -6.48
C SER A 269 21.04 -41.98 -7.13
N HIS A 270 20.00 -42.77 -7.38
CA HIS A 270 18.75 -42.24 -7.92
C HIS A 270 17.99 -41.43 -6.86
N VAL A 271 17.11 -40.54 -7.33
CA VAL A 271 16.29 -39.66 -6.48
C VAL A 271 15.29 -40.44 -5.63
N GLU A 272 14.79 -41.55 -6.15
CA GLU A 272 13.85 -42.45 -5.48
C GLU A 272 14.49 -43.11 -4.26
N ASP A 273 15.76 -43.51 -4.36
CA ASP A 273 16.54 -44.09 -3.26
C ASP A 273 16.74 -43.11 -2.09
N GLN A 274 16.56 -41.81 -2.34
CA GLN A 274 16.74 -40.74 -1.38
C GLN A 274 15.40 -40.27 -0.76
N GLY A 275 14.25 -40.77 -1.23
CA GLY A 275 12.92 -40.46 -0.68
C GLY A 275 12.52 -38.98 -0.81
N LEU A 276 12.76 -38.35 -1.96
CA LEU A 276 12.38 -36.95 -2.24
C LEU A 276 10.98 -36.88 -2.87
N VAL A 277 10.10 -36.02 -2.33
CA VAL A 277 8.75 -35.81 -2.89
C VAL A 277 8.34 -34.34 -2.88
N ARG A 278 7.67 -33.89 -3.95
CA ARG A 278 7.13 -32.54 -4.12
C ARG A 278 5.60 -32.58 -4.08
N ILE A 279 5.00 -32.24 -2.94
CA ILE A 279 3.55 -32.28 -2.73
C ILE A 279 2.91 -30.94 -3.10
N GLY A 280 1.88 -30.95 -3.94
CA GLY A 280 0.99 -29.82 -4.22
C GLY A 280 0.42 -29.85 -5.64
N ARG A 281 -0.56 -28.99 -5.91
CA ARG A 281 -1.11 -28.75 -7.25
C ARG A 281 -0.31 -27.63 -7.95
N GLY A 282 0.10 -27.86 -9.19
CA GLY A 282 0.74 -26.83 -10.02
C GLY A 282 2.27 -26.86 -10.06
N ALA A 283 2.89 -28.03 -9.86
CA ALA A 283 4.31 -28.18 -10.19
C ALA A 283 4.52 -28.13 -11.71
N ALA A 284 5.56 -27.43 -12.17
CA ALA A 284 5.89 -27.31 -13.59
C ALA A 284 6.49 -28.61 -14.14
N VAL A 285 5.64 -29.56 -14.52
CA VAL A 285 6.05 -30.95 -14.83
C VAL A 285 7.16 -31.04 -15.88
N ASP A 286 7.08 -30.25 -16.95
CA ASP A 286 8.09 -30.26 -18.01
C ASP A 286 9.49 -29.85 -17.50
N ARG A 287 9.56 -29.02 -16.44
CA ARG A 287 10.83 -28.66 -15.81
C ARG A 287 11.43 -29.82 -15.03
N PHE A 288 10.61 -30.59 -14.31
CA PHE A 288 11.08 -31.78 -13.60
C PHE A 288 11.54 -32.85 -14.60
N GLN A 289 10.80 -33.07 -15.69
CA GLN A 289 11.18 -34.02 -16.74
C GLN A 289 12.48 -33.64 -17.45
N SER A 290 12.66 -32.37 -17.81
CA SER A 290 13.91 -31.90 -18.46
C SER A 290 15.15 -32.04 -17.57
N HIS A 291 14.98 -32.14 -16.25
CA HIS A 291 16.06 -32.39 -15.30
C HIS A 291 16.15 -33.87 -14.87
N GLY A 292 15.28 -34.76 -15.37
CA GLY A 292 15.24 -36.17 -14.96
C GLY A 292 14.78 -36.39 -13.52
N LEU A 293 13.92 -35.49 -13.01
CA LEU A 293 13.44 -35.46 -11.62
C LEU A 293 11.91 -35.69 -11.51
N ASP A 294 11.28 -36.26 -12.54
CA ASP A 294 9.84 -36.50 -12.57
C ASP A 294 9.37 -37.50 -11.50
N SER A 295 10.25 -38.38 -11.03
CA SER A 295 9.99 -39.28 -9.90
C SER A 295 9.65 -38.53 -8.59
N MET A 296 10.07 -37.28 -8.43
CA MET A 296 9.71 -36.44 -7.28
C MET A 296 8.22 -36.09 -7.24
N LEU A 297 7.50 -36.25 -8.35
CA LEU A 297 6.08 -35.97 -8.47
C LEU A 297 5.22 -37.22 -8.25
N VAL A 298 5.82 -38.38 -8.03
CA VAL A 298 5.09 -39.66 -7.91
C VAL A 298 4.17 -39.67 -6.68
N GLY A 299 2.92 -40.09 -6.89
CA GLY A 299 1.86 -40.14 -5.89
C GLY A 299 1.27 -38.78 -5.51
N THR A 300 1.78 -37.68 -6.09
CA THR A 300 1.40 -36.32 -5.73
C THR A 300 0.12 -35.86 -6.43
N GLU A 301 -0.45 -34.76 -5.95
CA GLU A 301 -1.64 -34.17 -6.58
C GLU A 301 -1.37 -33.76 -8.04
N THR A 302 -0.17 -33.25 -8.35
CA THR A 302 0.19 -32.82 -9.72
C THR A 302 0.28 -33.99 -10.70
N GLU A 303 0.96 -35.08 -10.36
CA GLU A 303 1.08 -36.24 -11.26
C GLU A 303 -0.28 -36.84 -11.55
N LYS A 304 -1.10 -37.03 -10.51
CA LYS A 304 -2.46 -37.53 -10.70
C LYS A 304 -3.23 -36.62 -11.64
N LEU A 305 -3.23 -35.30 -11.43
CA LEU A 305 -3.90 -34.33 -12.31
C LEU A 305 -3.45 -34.47 -13.77
N ARG A 306 -2.16 -34.74 -14.01
CA ARG A 306 -1.64 -35.03 -15.34
C ARG A 306 -2.10 -36.37 -15.90
N GLU A 307 -2.13 -37.44 -15.09
CA GLU A 307 -2.65 -38.76 -15.50
C GLU A 307 -4.12 -38.63 -15.90
N ILE A 308 -4.88 -37.86 -15.14
CA ILE A 308 -6.29 -37.58 -15.41
C ILE A 308 -6.46 -36.81 -16.71
N GLU A 309 -5.64 -35.79 -16.93
CA GLU A 309 -5.66 -35.02 -18.18
C GLU A 309 -5.32 -35.92 -19.37
N SER A 310 -4.29 -36.76 -19.25
CA SER A 310 -3.88 -37.73 -20.26
C SER A 310 -4.99 -38.73 -20.60
N LEU A 311 -5.59 -39.36 -19.58
CA LEU A 311 -6.70 -40.30 -19.75
C LEU A 311 -7.94 -39.61 -20.34
N SER A 312 -8.20 -38.36 -19.96
CA SER A 312 -9.31 -37.57 -20.50
C SER A 312 -9.11 -37.23 -21.99
N ARG A 313 -7.86 -36.97 -22.43
CA ARG A 313 -7.52 -36.78 -23.85
C ARG A 313 -7.68 -38.06 -24.67
N GLN A 314 -7.56 -39.23 -24.06
CA GLN A 314 -7.74 -40.53 -24.72
C GLN A 314 -9.23 -40.92 -24.87
N LEU A 315 -10.11 -40.41 -24.02
CA LEU A 315 -11.56 -40.71 -24.02
C LEU A 315 -12.27 -40.55 -25.38
N PRO A 316 -12.03 -39.47 -26.16
CA PRO A 316 -12.63 -39.30 -27.48
C PRO A 316 -11.94 -40.10 -28.59
N LEU A 317 -10.72 -40.63 -28.36
CA LEU A 317 -9.92 -41.35 -29.36
C LEU A 317 -10.25 -42.86 -29.43
N VAL A 318 -11.03 -43.35 -28.47
CA VAL A 318 -11.42 -44.76 -28.36
C VAL A 318 -12.78 -44.97 -29.03
N ASP A 319 -12.96 -46.07 -29.77
CA ASP A 319 -14.23 -46.37 -30.45
C ASP A 319 -15.14 -47.32 -29.63
N SER A 320 -14.56 -48.15 -28.76
CA SER A 320 -15.29 -49.14 -27.95
C SER A 320 -15.95 -48.51 -26.71
N TRP A 321 -17.22 -48.85 -26.47
CA TRP A 321 -17.96 -48.45 -25.27
C TRP A 321 -17.39 -49.07 -23.98
N GLU A 322 -16.79 -50.26 -24.07
CA GLU A 322 -16.19 -50.98 -22.94
C GLU A 322 -14.90 -50.30 -22.47
N GLU A 323 -14.03 -49.92 -23.41
CA GLU A 323 -12.80 -49.17 -23.12
C GLU A 323 -13.09 -47.76 -22.63
N LYS A 324 -14.10 -47.08 -23.19
CA LYS A 324 -14.61 -45.80 -22.65
C LYS A 324 -15.09 -45.91 -21.20
N ALA A 325 -15.82 -46.98 -20.87
CA ALA A 325 -16.28 -47.22 -19.51
C ALA A 325 -15.11 -47.50 -18.54
N PHE A 326 -14.10 -48.26 -18.99
CA PHE A 326 -12.89 -48.51 -18.22
C PHE A 326 -12.09 -47.24 -17.96
N LEU A 327 -11.85 -46.42 -18.99
CA LEU A 327 -11.18 -45.13 -18.85
C LEU A 327 -11.94 -44.19 -17.92
N ARG A 328 -13.28 -44.08 -18.06
CA ARG A 328 -14.14 -43.29 -17.16
C ARG A 328 -14.05 -43.76 -15.72
N LYS A 329 -14.07 -45.08 -15.48
CA LYS A 329 -13.92 -45.66 -14.15
C LYS A 329 -12.55 -45.34 -13.55
N ARG A 330 -11.47 -45.53 -14.31
CA ARG A 330 -10.09 -45.24 -13.86
C ARG A 330 -9.91 -43.75 -13.56
N ILE A 331 -10.44 -42.91 -14.43
CA ILE A 331 -10.51 -41.47 -14.23
C ILE A 331 -11.24 -41.17 -12.92
N GLN A 332 -12.41 -41.77 -12.66
CA GLN A 332 -13.21 -41.60 -11.43
C GLN A 332 -12.50 -42.11 -10.15
N GLU A 333 -11.76 -43.20 -10.22
CA GLU A 333 -10.92 -43.67 -9.11
C GLU A 333 -9.78 -42.70 -8.81
N LEU A 334 -9.17 -42.14 -9.86
CA LEU A 334 -8.22 -41.05 -9.69
C LEU A 334 -8.91 -39.82 -9.08
N ARG A 335 -10.23 -39.59 -9.27
CA ARG A 335 -11.03 -38.46 -8.69
C ARG A 335 -10.97 -38.46 -7.20
N SER A 336 -11.50 -39.54 -6.66
CA SER A 336 -11.60 -39.73 -5.22
C SER A 336 -10.23 -39.67 -4.55
N SER A 337 -9.15 -40.08 -5.25
CA SER A 337 -7.81 -40.16 -4.67
C SER A 337 -6.97 -38.87 -4.68
N VAL A 338 -7.40 -37.77 -5.33
CA VAL A 338 -6.57 -36.55 -5.51
C VAL A 338 -6.50 -35.65 -4.26
N GLY A 339 -7.31 -35.91 -3.22
CA GLY A 339 -7.27 -35.16 -1.95
C GLY A 339 -6.51 -35.84 -0.80
N ASP A 340 -6.46 -37.17 -0.76
CA ASP A 340 -5.98 -37.90 0.42
C ASP A 340 -4.49 -38.27 0.39
N ASN A 341 -3.90 -38.53 -0.79
CA ASN A 341 -2.51 -38.98 -0.85
C ASN A 341 -1.51 -37.91 -0.40
N GLY A 342 -1.76 -36.63 -0.66
CA GLY A 342 -0.90 -35.55 -0.15
C GLY A 342 -0.79 -35.57 1.37
N ARG A 343 -1.85 -36.00 2.08
CA ARG A 343 -1.87 -36.14 3.54
C ARG A 343 -1.03 -37.33 3.99
N VAL A 344 -1.17 -38.46 3.30
CA VAL A 344 -0.40 -39.68 3.56
C VAL A 344 1.09 -39.44 3.32
N LEU A 345 1.46 -38.96 2.13
CA LEU A 345 2.85 -38.70 1.74
C LEU A 345 3.57 -37.77 2.73
N PHE A 346 2.88 -36.75 3.26
CA PHE A 346 3.44 -35.79 4.19
C PHE A 346 4.01 -36.44 5.47
N THR A 347 3.30 -37.44 6.01
CA THR A 347 3.68 -38.11 7.28
C THR A 347 4.37 -39.46 7.08
N HIS A 348 4.42 -39.96 5.84
CA HIS A 348 4.93 -41.29 5.50
C HIS A 348 6.46 -41.40 5.62
N ARG A 349 6.95 -42.41 6.36
CA ARG A 349 8.35 -42.52 6.83
C ARG A 349 9.40 -42.60 5.72
N ASP A 350 9.08 -43.22 4.59
CA ASP A 350 10.02 -43.40 3.47
C ASP A 350 10.43 -42.09 2.78
N PHE A 351 9.60 -41.05 2.85
CA PHE A 351 9.93 -39.75 2.23
C PHE A 351 10.81 -38.90 3.13
N ARG A 352 12.12 -39.05 3.02
CA ARG A 352 13.09 -38.31 3.82
C ARG A 352 13.10 -36.81 3.59
N VAL A 353 12.75 -36.34 2.38
CA VAL A 353 12.57 -34.92 2.06
C VAL A 353 11.20 -34.68 1.46
N VAL A 354 10.39 -33.88 2.14
CA VAL A 354 9.10 -33.43 1.63
C VAL A 354 9.20 -31.96 1.28
N ILE A 355 8.90 -31.61 0.03
CA ILE A 355 8.89 -30.23 -0.46
C ILE A 355 7.45 -29.80 -0.79
N THR A 356 6.98 -28.70 -0.23
CA THR A 356 5.62 -28.19 -0.48
C THR A 356 5.52 -26.67 -0.30
N THR A 357 4.35 -26.09 -0.50
CA THR A 357 4.12 -24.67 -0.20
C THR A 357 3.87 -24.46 1.29
N SER A 358 4.23 -23.30 1.82
CA SER A 358 3.98 -22.94 3.22
C SER A 358 2.49 -23.03 3.58
N PHE A 359 1.61 -22.68 2.65
CA PHE A 359 0.16 -22.80 2.85
C PHE A 359 -0.28 -24.25 3.02
N LYS A 360 0.13 -25.16 2.12
CA LYS A 360 -0.24 -26.57 2.21
C LYS A 360 0.29 -27.22 3.50
N ALA A 361 1.50 -26.85 3.90
CA ALA A 361 2.07 -27.30 5.18
C ALA A 361 1.26 -26.83 6.40
N LEU A 362 0.75 -25.59 6.40
CA LEU A 362 -0.14 -25.09 7.46
C LEU A 362 -1.47 -25.86 7.47
N GLN A 363 -2.07 -26.12 6.32
CA GLN A 363 -3.29 -26.94 6.24
C GLN A 363 -3.08 -28.33 6.84
N PHE A 364 -1.89 -28.91 6.70
CA PHE A 364 -1.57 -30.21 7.27
C PHE A 364 -1.48 -30.22 8.81
N LEU A 365 -1.36 -29.07 9.48
CA LEU A 365 -1.48 -28.99 10.95
C LEU A 365 -2.89 -29.36 11.45
N HIS A 366 -3.92 -29.22 10.61
CA HIS A 366 -5.29 -29.62 10.94
C HIS A 366 -5.52 -31.13 10.85
N GLN A 367 -4.57 -31.89 10.28
CA GLN A 367 -4.70 -33.34 10.23
C GLN A 367 -4.66 -33.92 11.64
N GLU A 368 -5.59 -34.82 11.93
CA GLU A 368 -5.67 -35.48 13.23
C GLU A 368 -4.37 -36.21 13.59
N THR A 369 -3.75 -36.86 12.61
CA THR A 369 -2.45 -37.53 12.78
C THR A 369 -1.37 -36.56 13.25
N VAL A 370 -1.20 -35.42 12.56
CA VAL A 370 -0.18 -34.41 12.91
C VAL A 370 -0.50 -33.78 14.27
N ARG A 371 -1.75 -33.40 14.52
CA ARG A 371 -2.20 -32.82 15.79
C ARG A 371 -1.91 -33.76 16.97
N SER A 372 -2.23 -35.05 16.81
CA SER A 372 -1.99 -36.06 17.85
C SER A 372 -0.51 -36.24 18.20
N LEU A 373 0.39 -36.06 17.22
CA LEU A 373 1.85 -36.05 17.46
C LEU A 373 2.26 -34.83 18.27
N LEU A 374 1.79 -33.64 17.87
CA LEU A 374 2.12 -32.38 18.54
C LEU A 374 1.66 -32.36 20.00
N GLU A 375 0.45 -32.88 20.27
CA GLU A 375 -0.09 -33.03 21.64
C GLU A 375 0.73 -33.98 22.52
N ARG A 376 1.48 -34.90 21.91
CA ARG A 376 2.40 -35.83 22.59
C ARG A 376 3.83 -35.29 22.69
N ASN A 377 4.05 -34.01 22.38
CA ASN A 377 5.37 -33.39 22.25
C ASN A 377 6.28 -34.07 21.20
N GLU A 378 5.67 -34.53 20.11
CA GLU A 378 6.36 -35.10 18.94
C GLU A 378 6.07 -34.24 17.70
N ALA A 379 6.92 -34.35 16.67
CA ALA A 379 6.71 -33.71 15.37
C ALA A 379 7.02 -34.66 14.22
N PRO A 380 6.41 -34.47 13.03
CA PRO A 380 6.61 -35.35 11.88
C PRO A 380 7.96 -35.18 11.18
N PHE A 381 8.67 -34.07 11.40
CA PHE A 381 9.98 -33.81 10.79
C PHE A 381 11.03 -33.46 11.84
N THR A 382 12.30 -33.79 11.57
CA THR A 382 13.42 -33.34 12.41
C THR A 382 13.77 -31.89 12.13
N THR A 383 13.75 -31.51 10.86
CA THR A 383 14.17 -30.19 10.39
C THR A 383 13.10 -29.60 9.48
N ILE A 384 12.75 -28.33 9.69
CA ILE A 384 12.01 -27.53 8.71
C ILE A 384 12.92 -26.45 8.13
N VAL A 385 12.91 -26.32 6.81
CA VAL A 385 13.54 -25.25 6.04
C VAL A 385 12.44 -24.40 5.45
N ILE A 386 12.42 -23.12 5.83
CA ILE A 386 11.47 -22.13 5.33
C ILE A 386 12.23 -21.25 4.33
N ASP A 387 12.06 -21.53 3.05
CA ASP A 387 12.60 -20.71 1.96
C ASP A 387 11.74 -19.46 1.73
N GLU A 388 12.37 -18.41 1.22
CA GLU A 388 11.78 -17.07 1.10
C GLU A 388 11.13 -16.59 2.42
N ALA A 389 11.75 -16.90 3.56
CA ALA A 389 11.26 -16.58 4.89
C ALA A 389 11.01 -15.07 5.11
N GLY A 390 11.64 -14.20 4.31
CA GLY A 390 11.36 -12.75 4.30
C GLY A 390 9.92 -12.40 3.94
N LEU A 391 9.22 -13.27 3.21
CA LEU A 391 7.82 -13.11 2.83
C LEU A 391 6.83 -13.75 3.83
N ILE A 392 7.31 -14.55 4.78
CA ILE A 392 6.46 -15.30 5.70
C ILE A 392 6.40 -14.57 7.03
N SER A 393 5.18 -14.31 7.52
CA SER A 393 4.99 -13.55 8.76
C SER A 393 5.53 -14.28 9.98
N ARG A 394 5.85 -13.57 11.06
CA ARG A 394 6.27 -14.18 12.34
C ARG A 394 5.23 -15.16 12.86
N ALA A 395 3.94 -14.83 12.77
CA ALA A 395 2.86 -15.73 13.19
C ALA A 395 2.83 -17.02 12.36
N ALA A 396 2.93 -16.92 11.03
CA ALA A 396 2.98 -18.09 10.16
C ALA A 396 4.26 -18.91 10.36
N THR A 397 5.41 -18.25 10.55
CA THR A 397 6.70 -18.89 10.87
C THR A 397 6.60 -19.70 12.17
N ALA A 398 5.98 -19.12 13.21
CA ALA A 398 5.77 -19.79 14.49
C ALA A 398 4.88 -21.04 14.34
N ALA A 399 3.77 -20.93 13.60
CA ALA A 399 2.88 -22.07 13.33
C ALA A 399 3.58 -23.18 12.50
N LEU A 400 4.27 -22.83 11.41
CA LEU A 400 5.03 -23.78 10.60
C LEU A 400 6.11 -24.51 11.41
N SER A 401 6.77 -23.80 12.33
CA SER A 401 7.82 -24.38 13.16
C SER A 401 7.34 -25.46 14.15
N LEU A 402 6.03 -25.60 14.36
CA LEU A 402 5.46 -26.71 15.12
C LEU A 402 5.77 -28.06 14.46
N LEU A 403 5.92 -28.10 13.13
CA LEU A 403 6.20 -29.33 12.37
C LEU A 403 7.64 -29.85 12.54
N ALA A 404 8.51 -29.12 13.24
CA ALA A 404 9.91 -29.48 13.43
C ALA A 404 10.22 -29.91 14.87
N ALA A 405 10.99 -31.00 14.98
CA ALA A 405 11.44 -31.56 16.25
C ALA A 405 12.75 -30.93 16.74
N ARG A 406 13.76 -30.85 15.87
CA ARG A 406 15.15 -30.51 16.25
C ARG A 406 15.61 -29.16 15.71
N ARG A 407 15.24 -28.81 14.47
CA ARG A 407 15.82 -27.65 13.78
C ARG A 407 14.81 -26.88 12.92
N VAL A 408 14.89 -25.55 12.98
CA VAL A 408 14.18 -24.60 12.14
C VAL A 408 15.21 -23.72 11.43
N VAL A 409 15.15 -23.69 10.11
CA VAL A 409 16.08 -22.94 9.25
C VAL A 409 15.28 -21.93 8.44
N LEU A 410 15.55 -20.65 8.65
CA LEU A 410 14.91 -19.56 7.89
C LEU A 410 15.86 -19.10 6.78
N VAL A 411 15.46 -19.25 5.52
CA VAL A 411 16.26 -18.84 4.36
C VAL A 411 15.59 -17.64 3.72
N GLY A 412 16.28 -16.50 3.64
CA GLY A 412 15.65 -15.29 3.12
C GLY A 412 16.54 -14.06 3.15
N ASP A 413 15.91 -12.90 2.95
CA ASP A 413 16.57 -11.61 2.97
C ASP A 413 15.65 -10.53 3.53
N SER A 414 16.02 -9.96 4.67
CA SER A 414 15.27 -8.91 5.38
C SER A 414 15.18 -7.58 4.62
N LYS A 415 16.09 -7.38 3.65
CA LYS A 415 16.20 -6.18 2.81
C LYS A 415 15.44 -6.31 1.48
N GLN A 416 14.83 -7.47 1.20
CA GLN A 416 13.88 -7.67 0.10
C GLN A 416 12.43 -7.56 0.62
N LEU A 417 11.45 -7.93 -0.20
CA LEU A 417 10.03 -7.78 0.14
C LEU A 417 9.68 -8.46 1.47
N ALA A 418 8.81 -7.79 2.24
CA ALA A 418 8.27 -8.29 3.49
C ALA A 418 6.91 -8.98 3.28
N PRO A 419 6.37 -9.68 4.29
CA PRO A 419 5.05 -10.28 4.20
C PRO A 419 3.99 -9.22 3.90
N ILE A 420 3.11 -9.50 2.94
CA ILE A 420 2.03 -8.59 2.57
C ILE A 420 0.93 -8.67 3.65
N SER A 421 0.91 -7.73 4.58
CA SER A 421 -0.27 -7.45 5.42
C SER A 421 -1.12 -6.37 4.75
N ARG A 422 -2.44 -6.58 4.68
CA ARG A 422 -3.39 -5.59 4.16
C ARG A 422 -3.75 -4.54 5.22
N VAL A 423 -3.29 -4.71 6.46
CA VAL A 423 -3.47 -3.73 7.54
C VAL A 423 -2.56 -2.52 7.30
N ARG A 424 -3.18 -1.34 7.45
CA ARG A 424 -2.75 -0.06 6.88
C ARG A 424 -1.50 0.50 7.55
N ARG A 425 -0.57 0.96 6.72
CA ARG A 425 0.87 1.11 6.97
C ARG A 425 1.31 2.43 7.65
N VAL A 426 0.57 2.93 8.64
CA VAL A 426 0.94 4.18 9.36
C VAL A 426 1.12 3.99 10.87
N LEU A 427 0.77 2.83 11.43
CA LEU A 427 1.06 2.51 12.82
C LEU A 427 1.82 1.18 12.89
N THR A 428 2.85 1.13 13.74
CA THR A 428 3.37 -0.12 14.32
C THR A 428 2.31 -0.73 15.21
N THR A 429 1.33 -1.36 14.58
CA THR A 429 0.33 -2.11 15.31
C THR A 429 0.87 -3.48 15.66
N VAL A 430 0.19 -4.11 16.62
CA VAL A 430 0.31 -5.55 16.88
C VAL A 430 0.25 -6.38 15.58
N GLN A 431 -0.51 -5.95 14.57
CA GLN A 431 -0.51 -6.56 13.24
C GLN A 431 0.82 -6.36 12.49
N GLN A 432 1.42 -5.18 12.52
CA GLN A 432 2.72 -4.96 11.88
C GLN A 432 3.80 -5.89 12.47
N ALA A 433 3.81 -6.07 13.79
CA ALA A 433 4.79 -6.89 14.48
C ALA A 433 4.67 -8.39 14.14
N TRP A 434 3.44 -8.91 13.99
CA TRP A 434 3.20 -10.36 13.85
C TRP A 434 2.83 -10.81 12.45
N LEU A 435 2.27 -9.92 11.62
CA LEU A 435 1.79 -10.22 10.27
C LEU A 435 2.59 -9.51 9.16
N ALA A 436 3.08 -8.29 9.38
CA ALA A 436 3.87 -7.55 8.37
C ALA A 436 5.39 -7.68 8.56
N SER A 437 5.83 -8.29 9.68
CA SER A 437 7.23 -8.61 9.94
C SER A 437 7.46 -10.11 9.78
N SER A 438 8.63 -10.46 9.28
CA SER A 438 9.07 -11.84 9.09
C SER A 438 9.99 -12.31 10.21
N GLY A 439 10.27 -13.62 10.22
CA GLY A 439 11.27 -14.21 11.12
C GLY A 439 12.70 -13.69 10.91
N VAL A 440 12.99 -13.09 9.75
CA VAL A 440 14.31 -12.52 9.41
C VAL A 440 14.36 -10.99 9.52
N SER A 441 13.25 -10.32 9.87
CA SER A 441 13.16 -8.85 9.82
C SER A 441 14.12 -8.10 10.75
N HIS A 442 14.64 -8.75 11.80
CA HIS A 442 15.62 -8.18 12.74
C HIS A 442 17.05 -8.11 12.17
N LEU A 443 17.28 -8.67 10.97
CA LEU A 443 18.60 -8.65 10.33
C LEU A 443 18.82 -7.30 9.61
N HIS A 444 19.43 -6.33 10.29
CA HIS A 444 19.64 -4.98 9.73
C HIS A 444 21.05 -4.76 9.16
N HIS A 445 22.07 -5.37 9.78
CA HIS A 445 23.48 -5.19 9.42
C HIS A 445 24.14 -6.55 9.17
N MET A 446 24.93 -6.64 8.09
CA MET A 446 25.66 -7.88 7.75
C MET A 446 26.91 -8.11 8.60
N THR A 447 27.32 -7.11 9.40
CA THR A 447 28.44 -7.20 10.35
C THR A 447 27.94 -7.53 11.75
N ASN A 448 28.75 -8.25 12.54
CA ASN A 448 28.42 -8.64 13.92
C ASN A 448 27.09 -9.43 14.05
N VAL A 449 26.78 -10.27 13.07
CA VAL A 449 25.63 -11.18 13.13
C VAL A 449 25.87 -12.31 14.12
N SER A 450 24.78 -12.85 14.69
CA SER A 450 24.83 -14.04 15.54
C SER A 450 25.48 -15.23 14.79
N PRO A 451 26.22 -16.12 15.48
CA PRO A 451 26.74 -17.35 14.88
C PRO A 451 25.67 -18.27 14.26
N ALA A 452 24.41 -18.11 14.66
CA ALA A 452 23.27 -18.82 14.08
C ALA A 452 22.78 -18.24 12.74
N VAL A 453 23.37 -17.13 12.28
CA VAL A 453 23.09 -16.49 10.99
C VAL A 453 24.28 -16.69 10.07
N HIS A 454 24.09 -17.44 8.99
CA HIS A 454 25.07 -17.55 7.93
C HIS A 454 24.75 -16.53 6.83
N VAL A 455 25.72 -15.69 6.49
CA VAL A 455 25.54 -14.60 5.52
C VAL A 455 26.28 -14.93 4.23
N LEU A 456 25.58 -14.90 3.09
CA LEU A 456 26.19 -15.04 1.78
C LEU A 456 26.57 -13.66 1.23
N THR A 457 27.79 -13.49 0.72
CA THR A 457 28.30 -12.18 0.23
C THR A 457 28.66 -12.16 -1.25
N GLU A 458 29.00 -13.30 -1.84
CA GLU A 458 29.39 -13.37 -3.26
C GLU A 458 28.18 -13.65 -4.16
N GLN A 459 27.90 -12.73 -5.10
CA GLN A 459 26.79 -12.80 -6.04
C GLN A 459 27.22 -13.20 -7.46
N ARG A 460 26.35 -13.91 -8.18
CA ARG A 460 26.58 -14.50 -9.51
C ARG A 460 25.65 -13.99 -10.62
N ARG A 461 24.83 -12.97 -10.35
CA ARG A 461 23.82 -12.44 -11.29
C ARG A 461 24.31 -11.18 -12.01
N MET A 462 24.60 -10.16 -11.21
CA MET A 462 24.77 -8.77 -11.60
C MET A 462 26.21 -8.51 -12.05
N ARG A 463 26.39 -7.61 -13.02
CA ARG A 463 27.71 -7.04 -13.32
C ARG A 463 28.27 -6.27 -12.10
N PRO A 464 29.60 -6.16 -11.95
CA PRO A 464 30.23 -5.51 -10.80
C PRO A 464 29.67 -4.12 -10.49
N GLU A 465 29.41 -3.31 -11.51
CA GLU A 465 28.90 -1.95 -11.38
C GLU A 465 27.48 -1.91 -10.81
N ILE A 466 26.62 -2.85 -11.20
CA ILE A 466 25.26 -2.99 -10.66
C ILE A 466 25.32 -3.52 -9.23
N CYS A 467 26.18 -4.52 -8.99
CA CYS A 467 26.41 -5.08 -7.65
C CYS A 467 26.86 -3.99 -6.66
N GLN A 468 27.75 -3.08 -7.09
CA GLN A 468 28.21 -1.97 -6.26
C GLN A 468 27.06 -1.05 -5.85
N VAL A 469 26.17 -0.70 -6.78
CA VAL A 469 24.98 0.12 -6.48
C VAL A 469 24.07 -0.59 -5.47
N VAL A 470 23.68 -1.84 -5.74
CA VAL A 470 22.80 -2.63 -4.85
C VAL A 470 23.44 -2.79 -3.48
N SER A 471 24.73 -3.11 -3.45
CA SER A 471 25.46 -3.37 -2.22
C SER A 471 25.60 -2.12 -1.36
N ALA A 472 25.94 -0.98 -1.95
CA ALA A 472 26.06 0.29 -1.22
C ALA A 472 24.69 0.78 -0.72
N TYR A 473 23.63 0.56 -1.50
CA TYR A 473 22.28 1.02 -1.19
C TYR A 473 21.65 0.33 0.04
N GLN A 474 21.83 -0.99 0.19
CA GLN A 474 21.13 -1.80 1.21
C GLN A 474 22.02 -2.72 2.06
N TYR A 475 23.24 -3.03 1.61
CA TYR A 475 24.07 -4.10 2.19
C TYR A 475 25.44 -3.60 2.68
N GLY A 476 25.59 -2.30 2.93
CA GLY A 476 26.82 -1.72 3.48
C GLY A 476 28.09 -1.99 2.66
N SER A 477 27.95 -2.13 1.33
CA SER A 477 29.06 -2.44 0.42
C SER A 477 29.74 -3.80 0.65
N MET A 478 29.06 -4.75 1.28
CA MET A 478 29.60 -6.08 1.60
C MET A 478 29.51 -7.12 0.47
N LEU A 479 28.77 -6.86 -0.62
CA LEU A 479 28.60 -7.82 -1.71
C LEU A 479 29.74 -7.76 -2.72
N THR A 480 30.21 -8.94 -3.15
CA THR A 480 31.24 -9.10 -4.17
C THR A 480 30.68 -9.85 -5.38
N THR A 481 31.25 -9.60 -6.56
CA THR A 481 30.83 -10.28 -7.80
C THR A 481 31.76 -11.45 -8.10
N ALA A 482 31.18 -12.63 -8.33
CA ALA A 482 31.95 -13.82 -8.66
C ALA A 482 32.73 -13.66 -9.99
N PRO A 483 33.97 -14.16 -10.10
CA PRO A 483 34.80 -13.96 -11.29
C PRO A 483 34.18 -14.46 -12.59
N GLU A 484 33.37 -15.52 -12.54
CA GLU A 484 32.72 -16.13 -13.71
C GLU A 484 31.74 -15.17 -14.37
N VAL A 485 31.12 -14.28 -13.59
CA VAL A 485 30.22 -13.26 -14.13
C VAL A 485 30.99 -12.39 -15.11
N ASN A 486 32.21 -11.94 -14.79
CA ASN A 486 33.00 -11.07 -15.66
C ASN A 486 33.34 -11.72 -17.01
N SER A 487 33.38 -13.06 -17.06
CA SER A 487 33.64 -13.82 -18.28
C SER A 487 32.39 -14.09 -19.15
N ARG A 488 31.18 -13.83 -18.63
CA ARG A 488 29.92 -14.03 -19.36
C ARG A 488 29.85 -13.09 -20.57
N PRO A 489 29.44 -13.55 -21.77
CA PRO A 489 29.16 -12.69 -22.91
C PRO A 489 28.24 -11.53 -22.54
N CYS A 490 28.49 -10.34 -23.09
CA CYS A 490 27.66 -9.16 -22.85
C CYS A 490 26.69 -8.98 -24.03
N PRO A 491 25.42 -9.42 -23.91
CA PRO A 491 24.45 -9.31 -25.00
C PRO A 491 23.94 -7.88 -25.23
N LEU A 492 24.47 -6.88 -24.50
CA LEU A 492 24.02 -5.50 -24.63
C LEU A 492 24.33 -4.91 -26.02
N PRO A 493 23.39 -4.17 -26.60
CA PRO A 493 23.60 -3.54 -27.89
C PRO A 493 24.57 -2.36 -27.79
N PRO A 494 25.22 -1.96 -28.91
CA PRO A 494 26.22 -0.89 -28.92
C PRO A 494 25.74 0.43 -28.32
N CYS A 495 24.45 0.75 -28.46
CA CYS A 495 23.84 1.96 -27.90
C CYS A 495 23.85 2.01 -26.37
N LEU A 496 23.97 0.86 -25.70
CA LEU A 496 24.02 0.74 -24.24
C LEU A 496 25.36 0.19 -23.74
N SER A 497 26.09 -0.59 -24.55
CA SER A 497 27.36 -1.19 -24.15
C SER A 497 28.47 -0.15 -23.90
N GLN A 498 28.35 1.04 -24.48
CA GLN A 498 29.25 2.18 -24.24
C GLN A 498 28.78 3.10 -23.09
N GLN A 499 27.65 2.78 -22.47
CA GLN A 499 27.09 3.55 -21.36
C GLN A 499 27.43 2.89 -20.01
N PRO A 500 27.33 3.63 -18.89
CA PRO A 500 27.35 3.04 -17.56
C PRO A 500 26.27 1.97 -17.44
N ARG A 501 26.55 0.89 -16.70
CA ARG A 501 25.57 -0.20 -16.50
C ARG A 501 24.45 0.17 -15.53
N ALA A 502 24.63 1.21 -14.73
CA ALA A 502 23.63 1.68 -13.77
C ALA A 502 23.30 3.16 -14.04
N ILE A 503 22.18 3.38 -14.72
CA ILE A 503 21.78 4.67 -15.26
C ILE A 503 20.63 5.24 -14.44
N TRP A 504 20.71 6.53 -14.10
CA TRP A 504 19.57 7.33 -13.72
C TRP A 504 19.12 8.15 -14.92
N TYR A 505 17.95 7.83 -15.47
CA TYR A 505 17.33 8.58 -16.56
C TYR A 505 16.60 9.81 -16.01
N LEU A 506 17.15 11.02 -16.27
CA LEU A 506 16.56 12.29 -15.83
C LEU A 506 15.43 12.71 -16.76
N ILE A 507 14.20 12.43 -16.34
CA ILE A 507 13.00 12.73 -17.13
C ILE A 507 12.66 14.23 -17.19
N ASP A 508 13.16 15.03 -16.24
CA ASP A 508 12.89 16.47 -16.12
C ASP A 508 13.85 17.38 -16.92
N GLU A 509 14.94 16.84 -17.46
CA GLU A 509 15.86 17.59 -18.35
C GLU A 509 15.48 17.52 -19.85
N GLU A 510 14.39 16.84 -20.21
CA GLU A 510 13.96 16.72 -21.62
C GLU A 510 13.31 17.99 -22.21
N GLY A 511 13.25 19.10 -21.46
CA GLY A 511 12.60 20.34 -21.89
C GLY A 511 11.06 20.27 -21.97
N LYS A 512 10.45 19.24 -21.39
CA LYS A 512 8.99 19.06 -21.32
C LYS A 512 8.39 19.82 -20.14
N ASN A 513 7.10 20.16 -20.25
CA ASN A 513 6.33 20.69 -19.12
C ASN A 513 6.37 19.72 -17.94
N LEU A 514 6.73 20.19 -16.74
CA LEU A 514 6.86 19.33 -15.54
C LEU A 514 5.58 18.56 -15.23
N ALA A 515 4.39 19.08 -15.55
CA ALA A 515 3.15 18.33 -15.36
C ALA A 515 3.10 17.04 -16.21
N SER A 516 3.69 17.03 -17.40
CA SER A 516 3.66 15.86 -18.30
C SER A 516 4.49 14.66 -17.81
N ILE A 517 5.41 14.89 -16.87
CA ILE A 517 6.27 13.86 -16.27
C ILE A 517 5.79 13.44 -14.87
N ARG A 518 4.75 14.10 -14.33
CA ARG A 518 4.16 13.74 -13.04
C ARG A 518 3.20 12.57 -13.20
N ALA A 519 3.07 11.80 -12.14
CA ALA A 519 2.08 10.75 -12.08
C ALA A 519 0.67 11.31 -12.01
N GLU A 520 -0.25 10.57 -12.63
CA GLU A 520 -1.69 10.78 -12.57
C GLU A 520 -2.36 9.48 -12.14
N ARG A 521 -3.65 9.57 -11.80
CA ARG A 521 -4.42 8.39 -11.37
C ARG A 521 -4.71 7.50 -12.57
N GLY A 522 -4.39 6.22 -12.42
CA GLY A 522 -4.73 5.20 -13.41
C GLY A 522 -6.23 4.88 -13.42
N PRO A 523 -6.67 4.00 -14.33
CA PRO A 523 -8.05 3.53 -14.42
C PRO A 523 -8.62 3.10 -13.05
N GLY A 524 -9.87 3.45 -12.78
CA GLY A 524 -10.55 3.13 -11.52
C GLY A 524 -10.02 3.86 -10.28
N ASN A 525 -9.14 4.86 -10.44
CA ASN A 525 -8.62 5.71 -9.37
C ASN A 525 -8.04 4.90 -8.18
N ARG A 526 -7.28 3.83 -8.47
CA ARG A 526 -6.71 2.92 -7.45
C ARG A 526 -5.19 2.80 -7.48
N SER A 527 -4.58 3.12 -8.62
CA SER A 527 -3.14 3.03 -8.84
C SER A 527 -2.63 4.30 -9.53
N TRP A 528 -1.34 4.36 -9.85
CA TRP A 528 -0.71 5.52 -10.47
C TRP A 528 -0.09 5.14 -11.81
N ILE A 529 -0.14 6.08 -12.75
CA ILE A 529 0.48 5.97 -14.07
C ILE A 529 1.30 7.22 -14.37
N ARG A 530 2.35 7.08 -15.18
CA ARG A 530 3.12 8.18 -15.76
C ARG A 530 3.16 7.98 -17.27
N LYS A 531 2.30 8.70 -18.00
CA LYS A 531 2.25 8.65 -19.47
C LYS A 531 3.58 9.05 -20.12
N GLY A 532 4.32 9.97 -19.49
CA GLY A 532 5.65 10.40 -19.95
C GLY A 532 6.64 9.25 -20.13
N SER A 533 6.48 8.13 -19.40
CA SER A 533 7.35 6.96 -19.51
C SER A 533 7.29 6.28 -20.87
N LEU A 534 6.14 6.30 -21.55
CA LEU A 534 6.01 5.77 -22.91
C LEU A 534 6.94 6.48 -23.89
N ALA A 535 7.03 7.80 -23.78
CA ALA A 535 7.93 8.60 -24.62
C ALA A 535 9.42 8.36 -24.30
N VAL A 536 9.75 7.92 -23.07
CA VAL A 536 11.11 7.52 -22.69
C VAL A 536 11.41 6.12 -23.27
N LEU A 537 10.49 5.17 -23.13
CA LEU A 537 10.63 3.83 -23.69
C LEU A 537 10.75 3.84 -25.20
N ASP A 538 9.96 4.66 -25.91
CA ASP A 538 10.08 4.82 -27.36
C ASP A 538 11.50 5.25 -27.77
N LYS A 539 12.14 6.15 -27.01
CA LYS A 539 13.53 6.56 -27.26
C LYS A 539 14.54 5.46 -26.96
N ILE A 540 14.38 4.75 -25.83
CA ILE A 540 15.29 3.67 -25.42
C ILE A 540 15.22 2.50 -26.41
N LEU A 541 14.02 2.18 -26.90
CA LEU A 541 13.72 1.04 -27.76
C LEU A 541 13.70 1.39 -29.26
N GLN A 542 14.17 2.59 -29.62
CA GLN A 542 14.35 3.00 -31.02
C GLN A 542 15.48 2.21 -31.70
N ALA A 543 16.49 1.77 -30.94
CA ALA A 543 17.50 0.85 -31.44
C ALA A 543 16.88 -0.54 -31.63
N SER A 544 16.94 -1.08 -32.85
CA SER A 544 16.37 -2.40 -33.20
C SER A 544 16.85 -3.53 -32.29
N GLU A 545 18.11 -3.46 -31.87
CA GLU A 545 18.77 -4.46 -31.06
C GLU A 545 18.27 -4.45 -29.60
N MET A 546 17.84 -3.28 -29.11
CA MET A 546 17.17 -3.18 -27.80
C MET A 546 15.82 -3.88 -27.80
N ARG A 547 15.12 -3.92 -28.94
CA ARG A 547 13.80 -4.57 -29.06
C ARG A 547 13.86 -6.08 -28.94
N THR A 548 15.01 -6.69 -29.25
CA THR A 548 15.25 -8.14 -29.15
C THR A 548 15.94 -8.56 -27.86
N CYS A 549 16.36 -7.60 -27.02
CA CYS A 549 16.97 -7.91 -25.72
C CYS A 549 15.93 -8.50 -24.77
N HIS A 550 16.35 -9.41 -23.88
CA HIS A 550 15.52 -9.88 -22.78
C HIS A 550 15.39 -8.76 -21.73
N GLY A 551 14.32 -7.98 -21.83
CA GLY A 551 14.10 -6.77 -21.04
C GLY A 551 12.96 -6.92 -20.04
N LEU A 552 13.08 -6.24 -18.91
CA LEU A 552 12.05 -6.22 -17.87
C LEU A 552 11.78 -4.79 -17.41
N PHE A 553 10.54 -4.32 -17.61
CA PHE A 553 10.04 -3.09 -17.04
C PHE A 553 9.39 -3.36 -15.68
N ILE A 554 9.85 -2.64 -14.66
CA ILE A 554 9.37 -2.77 -13.28
C ILE A 554 8.79 -1.44 -12.82
N SER A 555 7.58 -1.49 -12.27
CA SER A 555 6.96 -0.36 -11.58
C SER A 555 6.45 -0.78 -10.19
N PRO A 556 6.47 0.11 -9.19
CA PRO A 556 5.76 -0.09 -7.94
C PRO A 556 4.22 -0.18 -8.13
N TYR A 557 3.70 0.33 -9.25
CA TYR A 557 2.27 0.50 -9.50
C TYR A 557 1.73 -0.43 -10.57
N VAL A 558 0.65 -1.14 -10.24
CA VAL A 558 -0.02 -2.11 -11.14
C VAL A 558 -0.49 -1.45 -12.44
N ALA A 559 -1.17 -0.30 -12.36
CA ALA A 559 -1.68 0.36 -13.57
C ALA A 559 -0.56 0.80 -14.52
N GLN A 560 0.59 1.23 -13.99
CA GLN A 560 1.75 1.53 -14.84
C GLN A 560 2.27 0.26 -15.51
N ALA A 561 2.46 -0.83 -14.76
CA ALA A 561 2.94 -2.08 -15.33
C ALA A 561 2.00 -2.60 -16.43
N GLN A 562 0.67 -2.53 -16.23
CA GLN A 562 -0.33 -2.90 -17.24
C GLN A 562 -0.27 -2.01 -18.47
N MET A 563 -0.23 -0.68 -18.30
CA MET A 563 -0.13 0.27 -19.41
C MET A 563 1.11 0.02 -20.26
N ILE A 564 2.26 -0.25 -19.63
CA ILE A 564 3.51 -0.53 -20.35
C ILE A 564 3.49 -1.92 -20.99
N GLY A 565 2.91 -2.93 -20.32
CA GLY A 565 2.76 -4.28 -20.89
C GLY A 565 1.88 -4.29 -22.13
N GLN A 566 0.76 -3.56 -22.11
CA GLN A 566 -0.08 -3.36 -23.29
C GLN A 566 0.69 -2.67 -24.41
N TRP A 567 1.45 -1.62 -24.10
CA TRP A 567 2.28 -0.92 -25.07
C TRP A 567 3.36 -1.83 -25.69
N PHE A 568 3.98 -2.74 -24.91
CA PHE A 568 4.90 -3.74 -25.44
C PHE A 568 4.23 -4.70 -26.42
N ALA A 569 3.03 -5.19 -26.09
CA ALA A 569 2.25 -6.06 -26.98
C ALA A 569 1.88 -5.35 -28.30
N GLU A 570 1.37 -4.11 -28.22
CA GLU A 570 1.02 -3.29 -29.40
C GLU A 570 2.22 -3.00 -30.31
N ASN A 571 3.44 -2.98 -29.77
CA ASN A 571 4.68 -2.75 -30.51
C ASN A 571 5.42 -4.04 -30.92
N GLY A 572 4.85 -5.22 -30.66
CA GLY A 572 5.45 -6.51 -31.00
C GLY A 572 6.74 -6.84 -30.24
N LEU A 573 6.85 -6.39 -28.98
CA LEU A 573 8.06 -6.55 -28.15
C LEU A 573 7.95 -7.80 -27.26
N GLU A 574 7.94 -8.98 -27.87
CA GLU A 574 7.74 -10.26 -27.18
C GLU A 574 8.85 -10.62 -26.16
N SER A 575 10.06 -10.08 -26.33
CA SER A 575 11.18 -10.29 -25.40
C SER A 575 11.18 -9.33 -24.19
N TRP A 576 10.16 -8.47 -24.08
CA TRP A 576 10.00 -7.50 -23.01
C TRP A 576 8.78 -7.82 -22.16
N GLU A 577 8.97 -7.88 -20.85
CA GLU A 577 7.89 -8.05 -19.88
C GLU A 577 7.71 -6.77 -19.05
N ALA A 578 6.47 -6.43 -18.69
CA ALA A 578 6.17 -5.37 -17.73
C ALA A 578 5.47 -5.96 -16.51
N SER A 579 5.97 -5.65 -15.31
CA SER A 579 5.44 -6.24 -14.09
C SER A 579 5.61 -5.33 -12.87
N THR A 580 4.86 -5.63 -11.81
CA THR A 580 5.13 -5.06 -10.49
C THR A 580 6.26 -5.80 -9.79
N VAL A 581 6.91 -5.11 -8.84
CA VAL A 581 8.02 -5.67 -8.04
C VAL A 581 7.63 -6.98 -7.34
N HIS A 582 6.41 -7.05 -6.80
CA HIS A 582 5.91 -8.21 -6.04
C HIS A 582 5.79 -9.49 -6.87
N ARG A 583 5.57 -9.39 -8.19
CA ARG A 583 5.41 -10.55 -9.09
C ARG A 583 6.75 -11.08 -9.62
N GLN A 584 7.83 -10.31 -9.49
CA GLN A 584 9.15 -10.63 -10.08
C GLN A 584 10.12 -11.22 -9.06
N GLN A 585 9.63 -11.90 -8.03
CA GLN A 585 10.52 -12.55 -7.06
C GLN A 585 11.15 -13.80 -7.68
N GLY A 586 12.48 -13.75 -7.82
CA GLY A 586 13.27 -14.84 -8.37
C GLY A 586 13.48 -14.79 -9.89
N SER A 587 12.89 -13.83 -10.60
CA SER A 587 13.22 -13.56 -12.00
C SER A 587 14.49 -12.72 -12.14
N GLU A 588 15.02 -12.68 -13.37
CA GLU A 588 16.14 -11.84 -13.78
C GLU A 588 16.02 -11.50 -15.26
N ALA A 589 16.59 -10.36 -15.67
CA ALA A 589 16.60 -9.92 -17.06
C ALA A 589 17.93 -9.28 -17.42
N ASP A 590 18.28 -9.25 -18.70
CA ASP A 590 19.52 -8.64 -19.16
C ASP A 590 19.47 -7.12 -18.94
N VAL A 591 18.36 -6.49 -19.34
CA VAL A 591 18.11 -5.06 -19.08
C VAL A 591 16.89 -4.90 -18.20
N VAL A 592 17.03 -4.13 -17.12
CA VAL A 592 15.89 -3.73 -16.27
C VAL A 592 15.66 -2.24 -16.37
N ILE A 593 14.41 -1.85 -16.60
CA ILE A 593 13.96 -0.46 -16.53
C ILE A 593 13.05 -0.34 -15.30
N PHE A 594 13.47 0.40 -14.29
CA PHE A 594 12.69 0.67 -13.09
C PHE A 594 12.14 2.10 -13.13
N ASP A 595 10.81 2.25 -13.18
CA ASP A 595 10.14 3.54 -13.16
C ASP A 595 9.58 3.84 -11.78
N THR A 596 10.02 4.94 -11.16
CA THR A 596 9.56 5.32 -9.82
C THR A 596 8.12 5.82 -9.82
N VAL A 597 7.64 6.32 -10.96
CA VAL A 597 6.29 6.86 -11.23
C VAL A 597 5.86 8.00 -10.30
N ASN A 598 5.63 7.70 -9.02
CA ASN A 598 5.17 8.61 -7.98
C ASN A 598 5.93 8.34 -6.67
N ALA A 599 7.24 8.62 -6.64
CA ALA A 599 8.03 8.38 -5.43
C ALA A 599 7.42 9.10 -4.21
N GLY A 600 6.97 10.35 -4.35
CA GLY A 600 6.34 11.14 -3.28
C GLY A 600 5.01 10.57 -2.72
N SER A 601 4.56 9.41 -3.20
CA SER A 601 3.44 8.69 -2.63
C SER A 601 3.74 8.19 -1.22
N HIS A 602 2.83 8.50 -0.30
CA HIS A 602 2.86 8.03 1.07
C HIS A 602 2.21 6.64 1.23
N GLN A 603 1.98 5.93 0.11
CA GLN A 603 1.34 4.61 0.10
C GLN A 603 2.23 3.50 0.69
N TRP A 604 3.55 3.68 0.64
CA TRP A 604 4.53 2.78 1.21
C TRP A 604 5.37 3.48 2.28
N PRO A 605 5.60 2.83 3.44
CA PRO A 605 6.61 3.26 4.38
C PRO A 605 7.98 3.34 3.74
N HIS A 606 8.87 4.14 4.37
CA HIS A 606 10.24 4.32 3.94
C HIS A 606 10.97 2.99 3.64
N ASP A 607 10.92 2.02 4.56
CA ASP A 607 11.65 0.76 4.40
C ASP A 607 11.07 -0.12 3.31
N GLU A 608 9.75 -0.05 3.10
CA GLU A 608 9.09 -0.78 2.03
C GLU A 608 9.50 -0.21 0.66
N TRP A 609 9.59 1.12 0.53
CA TRP A 609 10.19 1.76 -0.64
C TRP A 609 11.61 1.27 -0.88
N LYS A 610 12.46 1.22 0.16
CA LYS A 610 13.82 0.72 0.03
C LYS A 610 13.87 -0.75 -0.42
N ARG A 611 12.96 -1.60 0.07
CA ARG A 611 12.83 -3.00 -0.36
C ARG A 611 12.39 -3.12 -1.81
N LEU A 612 11.39 -2.34 -2.23
CA LEU A 612 10.89 -2.32 -3.60
C LEU A 612 11.99 -1.93 -4.59
N VAL A 613 12.72 -0.86 -4.27
CA VAL A 613 13.85 -0.37 -5.08
C VAL A 613 14.95 -1.42 -5.15
N ASN A 614 15.35 -1.98 -4.01
CA ASN A 614 16.40 -3.01 -3.94
C ASN A 614 16.06 -4.24 -4.80
N VAL A 615 14.81 -4.71 -4.70
CA VAL A 615 14.35 -5.83 -5.50
C VAL A 615 14.32 -5.47 -6.98
N ALA A 616 13.81 -4.30 -7.36
CA ALA A 616 13.74 -3.88 -8.76
C ALA A 616 15.13 -3.82 -9.40
N ILE A 617 16.08 -3.10 -8.80
CA ILE A 617 17.42 -2.90 -9.41
C ILE A 617 18.25 -4.19 -9.42
N SER A 618 18.05 -5.11 -8.48
CA SER A 618 18.79 -6.37 -8.39
C SER A 618 18.27 -7.49 -9.33
N ARG A 619 17.24 -7.22 -10.14
CA ARG A 619 16.82 -8.11 -11.25
C ARG A 619 17.71 -7.99 -12.48
N ALA A 620 18.51 -6.92 -12.58
CA ALA A 620 19.35 -6.67 -13.74
C ALA A 620 20.58 -7.57 -13.77
N ARG A 621 20.82 -8.22 -14.90
CA ARG A 621 22.06 -8.97 -15.16
C ARG A 621 23.12 -8.09 -15.80
N GLU A 622 22.75 -7.30 -16.82
CA GLU A 622 23.71 -6.56 -17.65
C GLU A 622 23.63 -5.03 -17.50
N ALA A 623 22.42 -4.47 -17.41
CA ALA A 623 22.20 -3.04 -17.22
C ALA A 623 20.88 -2.73 -16.47
N VAL A 624 20.88 -1.67 -15.68
CA VAL A 624 19.71 -1.11 -14.99
C VAL A 624 19.53 0.37 -15.35
N ILE A 625 18.29 0.76 -15.66
CA ILE A 625 17.90 2.14 -15.96
C ILE A 625 16.78 2.53 -15.00
N VAL A 626 17.03 3.52 -14.14
CA VAL A 626 16.03 4.06 -13.21
C VAL A 626 15.45 5.36 -13.77
N ILE A 627 14.16 5.39 -14.05
CA ILE A 627 13.45 6.58 -14.53
C ILE A 627 12.90 7.35 -13.33
N ALA A 628 13.49 8.52 -13.06
CA ALA A 628 13.06 9.39 -11.96
C ALA A 628 13.37 10.86 -12.26
N SER A 629 12.52 11.77 -11.79
CA SER A 629 12.82 13.20 -11.74
C SER A 629 13.73 13.55 -10.57
N ARG A 630 14.35 14.75 -10.58
CA ARG A 630 15.20 15.22 -9.46
C ARG A 630 14.45 15.25 -8.13
N SER A 631 13.23 15.79 -8.13
CA SER A 631 12.39 15.84 -6.93
C SER A 631 12.09 14.47 -6.35
N GLU A 632 11.98 13.44 -7.18
CA GLU A 632 11.78 12.06 -6.71
C GLU A 632 13.08 11.45 -6.21
N MET A 633 14.20 11.71 -6.89
CA MET A 633 15.50 11.23 -6.45
C MET A 633 15.94 11.87 -5.12
N GLU A 634 15.44 13.06 -4.77
CA GLU A 634 15.69 13.71 -3.48
C GLU A 634 14.94 13.08 -2.30
N GLU A 635 13.98 12.18 -2.55
CA GLU A 635 13.26 11.51 -1.47
C GLU A 635 14.20 10.65 -0.62
N PRO A 636 14.02 10.56 0.71
CA PRO A 636 15.00 9.93 1.62
C PRO A 636 15.42 8.50 1.24
N TYR A 637 14.50 7.71 0.70
CA TYR A 637 14.75 6.33 0.27
C TYR A 637 15.37 6.22 -1.13
N LEU A 638 15.28 7.25 -1.99
CA LEU A 638 15.93 7.27 -3.31
C LEU A 638 17.24 8.07 -3.32
N CYS A 639 17.39 9.06 -2.43
CA CYS A 639 18.54 9.96 -2.36
C CYS A 639 19.91 9.26 -2.39
N PRO A 640 20.11 8.12 -1.69
CA PRO A 640 21.37 7.40 -1.78
C PRO A 640 21.69 6.91 -3.21
N LEU A 641 20.68 6.58 -4.01
CA LEU A 641 20.86 6.17 -5.41
C LEU A 641 21.30 7.32 -6.32
N GLY A 642 20.96 8.57 -5.99
CA GLY A 642 21.38 9.73 -6.80
C GLY A 642 22.90 9.88 -6.91
N GLN A 643 23.65 9.31 -5.95
CA GLN A 643 25.12 9.26 -5.96
C GLN A 643 25.67 7.99 -6.58
N LEU A 644 24.91 6.89 -6.54
CA LEU A 644 25.33 5.57 -7.00
C LEU A 644 25.01 5.33 -8.49
N LEU A 645 23.98 5.99 -9.02
CA LEU A 645 23.57 5.91 -10.42
C LEU A 645 24.20 7.03 -11.26
N THR A 646 24.48 6.76 -12.53
CA THR A 646 25.00 7.78 -13.44
C THR A 646 23.86 8.54 -14.13
N PRO A 647 23.75 9.88 -13.97
CA PRO A 647 22.67 10.68 -14.56
C PRO A 647 22.85 10.81 -16.08
N GLN A 648 21.82 10.42 -16.84
CA GLN A 648 21.82 10.44 -18.30
C GLN A 648 20.45 10.87 -18.85
N VAL A 649 20.44 11.39 -20.07
CA VAL A 649 19.22 11.72 -20.83
C VAL A 649 19.40 11.37 -22.31
N LEU A 650 18.30 11.04 -22.99
CA LEU A 650 18.28 10.78 -24.43
C LEU A 650 17.82 12.02 -25.22
N VAL A 651 18.73 12.57 -26.03
CA VAL A 651 18.50 13.77 -26.85
C VAL A 651 18.40 13.39 -28.32
N LYS A 652 17.40 13.93 -29.03
CA LYS A 652 17.28 13.80 -30.49
C LYS A 652 18.32 14.69 -31.17
N LYS A 653 19.22 14.11 -31.97
CA LYS A 653 20.20 14.80 -32.82
C LYS A 653 19.99 14.41 -34.29
N ARG A 654 20.66 15.11 -35.21
CA ARG A 654 20.67 14.73 -36.65
C ARG A 654 21.34 13.35 -36.77
N GLY A 655 20.54 12.31 -37.02
CA GLY A 655 21.00 10.91 -37.12
C GLY A 655 20.42 9.95 -36.07
N GLY A 656 19.55 10.41 -35.16
CA GLY A 656 18.85 9.55 -34.20
C GLY A 656 18.89 10.08 -32.77
N VAL A 657 18.66 9.19 -31.80
CA VAL A 657 18.69 9.52 -30.38
C VAL A 657 20.05 9.11 -29.80
N GLN A 658 20.67 9.98 -29.02
CA GLN A 658 21.96 9.73 -28.37
C GLN A 658 21.87 10.01 -26.87
N TRP A 659 22.58 9.20 -26.09
CA TRP A 659 22.79 9.42 -24.66
C TRP A 659 23.67 10.66 -24.43
N GLN A 660 23.33 11.43 -23.42
CA GLN A 660 24.07 12.60 -22.98
C GLN A 660 24.09 12.65 -21.45
N SER A 661 25.27 12.88 -20.88
CA SER A 661 25.41 13.07 -19.43
C SER A 661 24.67 14.31 -18.96
N ALA A 662 23.90 14.14 -17.89
CA ALA A 662 23.14 15.20 -17.24
C ALA A 662 23.89 15.71 -15.98
N SER A 663 23.45 16.85 -15.44
CA SER A 663 24.13 17.44 -14.27
C SER A 663 23.86 16.64 -12.99
N GLN A 664 24.92 16.33 -12.25
CA GLN A 664 24.84 15.54 -11.02
C GLN A 664 24.15 16.33 -9.90
N LEU A 665 23.41 15.65 -9.01
CA LEU A 665 22.85 16.30 -7.82
C LEU A 665 23.96 16.68 -6.85
N THR A 666 23.92 17.90 -6.32
CA THR A 666 24.74 18.31 -5.18
C THR A 666 24.32 17.49 -3.97
N PRO A 667 25.26 16.93 -3.16
CA PRO A 667 24.88 16.18 -1.98
C PRO A 667 24.03 17.06 -1.06
N PRO A 668 22.88 16.58 -0.54
CA PRO A 668 22.37 17.18 0.69
C PRO A 668 23.41 17.00 1.78
N ASP A 669 23.49 17.94 2.73
CA ASP A 669 24.29 17.76 3.95
C ASP A 669 23.93 16.39 4.53
N ALA A 670 24.96 15.62 4.91
CA ALA A 670 24.79 14.26 5.42
C ALA A 670 23.97 14.30 6.72
N ASP A 671 22.65 14.28 6.61
CA ASP A 671 21.78 14.03 7.73
C ASP A 671 22.14 12.66 8.31
N GLU A 672 22.28 12.59 9.63
CA GLU A 672 22.55 11.34 10.33
C GLU A 672 21.58 10.25 9.84
N PRO A 673 22.07 9.01 9.62
CA PRO A 673 21.22 7.89 9.32
C PRO A 673 20.19 7.78 10.45
N CYS A 674 18.94 8.11 10.14
CA CYS A 674 17.86 7.87 11.07
C CYS A 674 17.61 6.36 11.00
N GLU A 675 18.22 5.60 11.92
CA GLU A 675 17.78 4.23 12.15
C GLU A 675 16.30 4.31 12.54
N GLY A 676 15.45 3.78 11.67
CA GLY A 676 14.03 3.69 11.94
C GLY A 676 13.83 2.71 13.08
N ASP A 677 13.53 3.22 14.27
CA ASP A 677 12.91 2.40 15.30
C ASP A 677 11.48 2.08 14.84
N ASP A 678 10.99 0.88 15.13
CA ASP A 678 9.63 0.39 14.84
C ASP A 678 8.59 1.09 15.75
N THR A 679 8.78 2.37 16.05
CA THR A 679 7.90 3.20 16.87
C THR A 679 7.23 4.26 16.01
N LEU A 680 6.05 4.72 16.42
CA LEU A 680 5.31 5.74 15.68
C LEU A 680 6.11 7.05 15.53
N GLY A 681 6.85 7.46 16.56
CA GLY A 681 7.70 8.65 16.53
C GLY A 681 8.83 8.55 15.50
N GLY A 682 9.44 7.37 15.36
CA GLY A 682 10.43 7.08 14.31
C GLY A 682 9.84 7.24 12.91
N GLN A 683 8.64 6.70 12.68
CA GLN A 683 7.93 6.84 11.41
C GLN A 683 7.59 8.30 11.09
N PHE A 684 7.11 9.08 12.07
CA PHE A 684 6.84 10.51 11.89
C PHE A 684 8.11 11.32 11.62
N ALA A 685 9.22 11.00 12.27
CA ALA A 685 10.51 11.62 12.00
C ALA A 685 10.96 11.38 10.56
N LEU A 686 10.86 10.15 10.06
CA LEU A 686 11.16 9.80 8.66
C LEU A 686 10.20 10.52 7.69
N ARG A 687 8.90 10.54 7.99
CA ARG A 687 7.89 11.22 7.16
C ARG A 687 8.15 12.72 7.04
N ARG A 688 8.63 13.40 8.09
CA ARG A 688 8.99 14.82 8.04
C ARG A 688 10.18 15.13 7.13
N LYS A 689 11.07 14.15 6.88
CA LYS A 689 12.18 14.29 5.94
C LYS A 689 11.73 14.20 4.48
N MET A 690 10.56 13.63 4.19
CA MET A 690 10.01 13.56 2.83
C MET A 690 9.60 14.95 2.36
N LYS A 691 9.86 15.25 1.07
CA LYS A 691 9.50 16.54 0.48
C LYS A 691 8.17 16.39 -0.27
N PRO A 692 7.23 17.34 -0.17
CA PRO A 692 6.00 17.25 -0.92
C PRO A 692 6.29 17.40 -2.43
N ILE A 693 6.09 16.32 -3.19
CA ILE A 693 6.09 16.35 -4.65
C ILE A 693 4.70 16.76 -5.13
N LEU A 694 4.62 17.85 -5.90
CA LEU A 694 3.35 18.33 -6.44
C LEU A 694 2.73 17.28 -7.36
N SER A 695 1.44 17.02 -7.17
CA SER A 695 0.67 16.16 -8.08
C SER A 695 0.60 16.77 -9.48
N GLN A 696 0.22 15.99 -10.48
CA GLN A 696 0.04 16.51 -11.83
C GLN A 696 -0.96 17.68 -11.86
N GLU A 697 -2.08 17.58 -11.13
CA GLU A 697 -3.08 18.64 -11.03
C GLU A 697 -2.48 19.90 -10.39
N GLN A 698 -1.79 19.75 -9.25
CA GLN A 698 -1.14 20.86 -8.55
C GLN A 698 -0.05 21.52 -9.41
N GLN A 699 0.75 20.72 -10.13
CA GLN A 699 1.81 21.18 -11.02
C GLN A 699 1.23 21.93 -12.22
N ARG A 700 0.19 21.37 -12.85
CA ARG A 700 -0.52 22.00 -13.99
C ARG A 700 -1.11 23.34 -13.59
N LEU A 701 -1.80 23.39 -12.45
CA LEU A 701 -2.37 24.63 -11.94
C LEU A 701 -1.28 25.63 -11.58
N SER A 702 -0.25 25.20 -10.84
CA SER A 702 0.84 26.10 -10.43
C SER A 702 1.62 26.68 -11.62
N GLN A 703 1.66 26.00 -12.77
CA GLN A 703 2.31 26.48 -14.00
C GLN A 703 1.37 27.20 -14.98
N LEU A 704 0.10 27.37 -14.62
CA LEU A 704 -0.87 28.04 -15.47
C LEU A 704 -0.50 29.52 -15.65
N GLU A 705 -0.30 29.94 -16.89
CA GLU A 705 -0.10 31.35 -17.22
C GLU A 705 -1.38 32.15 -16.92
N LEU A 706 -1.30 33.09 -15.98
CA LEU A 706 -2.44 33.94 -15.62
C LEU A 706 -2.66 35.02 -16.68
N ASP A 707 -3.88 35.17 -17.16
CA ASP A 707 -4.31 36.10 -18.21
C ASP A 707 -4.76 37.48 -17.68
N GLY A 708 -4.55 37.76 -16.38
CA GLY A 708 -4.98 39.01 -15.73
C GLY A 708 -6.48 39.08 -15.45
N LYS A 709 -7.19 37.96 -15.58
CA LYS A 709 -8.64 37.82 -15.39
C LYS A 709 -8.96 36.98 -14.15
N PRO A 710 -10.19 37.03 -13.60
CA PRO A 710 -10.47 36.39 -12.34
C PRO A 710 -10.54 34.88 -12.48
N ARG A 711 -10.09 34.18 -11.44
CA ARG A 711 -10.07 32.71 -11.38
C ARG A 711 -10.54 32.23 -10.02
N LEU A 712 -11.22 31.09 -10.01
CA LEU A 712 -11.71 30.46 -8.80
C LEU A 712 -11.09 29.06 -8.69
N VAL A 713 -10.38 28.82 -7.59
CA VAL A 713 -9.84 27.51 -7.24
C VAL A 713 -10.59 27.01 -6.03
N ARG A 714 -11.36 25.95 -6.24
CA ARG A 714 -12.05 25.18 -5.19
C ARG A 714 -11.36 23.85 -5.02
N GLY A 715 -11.71 23.12 -3.97
CA GLY A 715 -11.26 21.73 -3.83
C GLY A 715 -11.39 21.23 -2.40
N VAL A 716 -11.26 19.91 -2.27
CA VAL A 716 -11.36 19.20 -0.99
C VAL A 716 -10.33 19.69 0.04
N ALA A 717 -10.60 19.46 1.33
CA ALA A 717 -9.66 19.80 2.40
C ALA A 717 -8.33 19.07 2.18
N GLY A 718 -7.21 19.81 2.26
CA GLY A 718 -5.87 19.24 2.05
C GLY A 718 -5.42 19.10 0.59
N SER A 719 -6.13 19.73 -0.36
CA SER A 719 -5.78 19.71 -1.80
C SER A 719 -4.57 20.54 -2.22
N GLY A 720 -4.04 21.40 -1.34
CA GLY A 720 -2.87 22.23 -1.66
C GLY A 720 -3.20 23.56 -2.34
N LYS A 721 -4.42 24.08 -2.16
CA LYS A 721 -4.85 25.41 -2.63
C LYS A 721 -3.82 26.52 -2.35
N THR A 722 -3.29 26.57 -1.12
CA THR A 722 -2.27 27.55 -0.69
C THR A 722 -0.96 27.44 -1.48
N VAL A 723 -0.59 26.25 -1.95
CA VAL A 723 0.59 26.04 -2.80
C VAL A 723 0.37 26.64 -4.18
N VAL A 724 -0.82 26.43 -4.76
CA VAL A 724 -1.20 27.05 -6.05
C VAL A 724 -1.23 28.57 -5.92
N LEU A 725 -1.82 29.10 -4.84
CA LEU A 725 -1.81 30.54 -4.53
C LEU A 725 -0.39 31.09 -4.51
N SER A 726 0.50 30.45 -3.76
CA SER A 726 1.89 30.91 -3.60
C SER A 726 2.64 30.94 -4.94
N ASN A 727 2.45 29.92 -5.79
CA ASN A 727 3.08 29.87 -7.12
C ASN A 727 2.51 30.93 -8.07
N TRP A 728 1.19 31.12 -8.09
CA TRP A 728 0.53 32.15 -8.91
C TRP A 728 0.93 33.56 -8.50
N LEU A 729 1.04 33.81 -7.19
CA LEU A 729 1.49 35.09 -6.66
C LEU A 729 2.95 35.34 -7.04
N ALA A 730 3.84 34.35 -6.90
CA ALA A 730 5.23 34.46 -7.33
C ALA A 730 5.36 34.77 -8.83
N GLN A 731 4.59 34.11 -9.70
CA GLN A 731 4.57 34.41 -11.14
C GLN A 731 4.05 35.83 -11.44
N THR A 732 3.04 36.27 -10.70
CA THR A 732 2.47 37.62 -10.86
C THR A 732 3.49 38.67 -10.44
N ALA A 733 4.19 38.46 -9.33
CA ALA A 733 5.27 39.33 -8.87
C ALA A 733 6.42 39.39 -9.89
N SER A 734 6.83 38.24 -10.45
CA SER A 734 7.89 38.21 -11.48
C SER A 734 7.50 38.99 -12.74
N ARG A 735 6.23 38.89 -13.16
CA ARG A 735 5.72 39.61 -14.34
C ARG A 735 5.62 41.12 -14.11
N LEU A 736 5.28 41.54 -12.90
CA LEU A 736 5.08 42.95 -12.54
C LEU A 736 6.34 43.63 -12.00
N GLN A 737 7.47 42.91 -11.92
CA GLN A 737 8.73 43.44 -11.39
C GLN A 737 9.23 44.71 -12.11
N GLY A 738 8.83 44.92 -13.37
CA GLY A 738 9.14 46.12 -14.16
C GLY A 738 8.28 47.36 -13.85
N ASP A 739 7.24 47.24 -13.03
CA ASP A 739 6.35 48.34 -12.65
C ASP A 739 6.40 48.59 -11.13
N PRO A 740 7.12 49.65 -10.67
CA PRO A 740 7.24 49.96 -9.25
C PRO A 740 5.93 50.38 -8.56
N GLN A 741 4.90 50.78 -9.32
CA GLN A 741 3.61 51.22 -8.79
C GLN A 741 2.61 50.07 -8.64
N ALA A 742 2.89 48.92 -9.27
CA ALA A 742 2.01 47.77 -9.20
C ALA A 742 2.06 47.11 -7.81
N LYS A 743 0.93 47.16 -7.09
CA LYS A 743 0.74 46.48 -5.80
C LYS A 743 -0.02 45.17 -5.98
N ILE A 744 0.46 44.11 -5.33
CA ILE A 744 -0.17 42.79 -5.29
C ILE A 744 -0.59 42.50 -3.85
N TRP A 745 -1.86 42.18 -3.64
CA TRP A 745 -2.40 41.90 -2.31
C TRP A 745 -2.78 40.43 -2.17
N ALA A 746 -2.38 39.82 -1.06
CA ALA A 746 -2.95 38.55 -0.63
C ALA A 746 -3.70 38.74 0.69
N VAL A 747 -5.03 38.60 0.64
CA VAL A 747 -5.92 38.80 1.76
C VAL A 747 -6.35 37.45 2.32
N TYR A 748 -6.28 37.30 3.64
CA TYR A 748 -6.60 36.05 4.34
C TYR A 748 -7.48 36.31 5.57
N ALA A 749 -8.30 35.33 5.92
CA ALA A 749 -9.29 35.45 7.00
C ALA A 749 -8.77 35.02 8.40
N ASN A 750 -7.69 34.24 8.46
CA ASN A 750 -7.12 33.76 9.71
C ASN A 750 -5.69 34.29 9.93
N ARG A 751 -5.48 35.02 11.04
CA ARG A 751 -4.19 35.63 11.42
C ARG A 751 -3.02 34.64 11.42
N THR A 752 -3.28 33.37 11.74
CA THR A 752 -2.22 32.37 11.83
C THR A 752 -1.64 31.97 10.46
N LEU A 753 -2.32 32.29 9.35
CA LEU A 753 -1.86 31.99 7.98
C LEU A 753 -0.70 32.86 7.50
N HIS A 754 -0.49 34.04 8.08
CA HIS A 754 0.52 35.00 7.59
C HIS A 754 1.92 34.38 7.44
N SER A 755 2.42 33.70 8.49
CA SER A 755 3.75 33.08 8.45
C SER A 755 3.83 31.90 7.49
N LEU A 756 2.74 31.15 7.33
CA LEU A 756 2.66 30.01 6.41
C LEU A 756 2.69 30.48 4.95
N LEU A 757 1.87 31.50 4.63
CA LEU A 757 1.84 32.11 3.30
C LEU A 757 3.19 32.73 2.94
N SER A 758 3.77 33.52 3.84
CA SER A 758 5.08 34.15 3.61
C SER A 758 6.17 33.12 3.27
N SER A 759 6.30 32.07 4.09
CA SER A 759 7.28 31.01 3.84
C SER A 759 7.02 30.24 2.54
N SER A 760 5.74 29.97 2.23
CA SER A 760 5.34 29.24 1.02
C SER A 760 5.60 30.04 -0.26
N ILE A 761 5.38 31.35 -0.22
CA ILE A 761 5.65 32.27 -1.33
C ILE A 761 7.15 32.37 -1.61
N GLU A 762 7.97 32.52 -0.56
CA GLU A 762 9.43 32.55 -0.71
C GLU A 762 9.98 31.24 -1.28
N ALA A 763 9.45 30.10 -0.83
CA ALA A 763 9.82 28.80 -1.38
C ALA A 763 9.43 28.68 -2.86
N ALA A 764 8.21 29.10 -3.23
CA ALA A 764 7.75 29.11 -4.62
C ALA A 764 8.62 30.01 -5.52
N TRP A 765 9.06 31.17 -5.01
CA TRP A 765 9.97 32.09 -5.72
C TRP A 765 11.34 31.48 -5.99
N LYS A 766 11.96 30.85 -4.97
CA LYS A 766 13.26 30.16 -5.13
C LYS A 766 13.19 29.04 -6.16
N ASN A 767 12.09 28.29 -6.19
CA ASN A 767 11.88 27.20 -7.14
C ASN A 767 11.77 27.67 -8.60
N GLN A 768 11.44 28.94 -8.85
CA GLN A 768 11.46 29.54 -10.19
C GLN A 768 12.88 29.92 -10.66
N ARG A 769 13.93 29.46 -9.96
CA ARG A 769 15.36 29.70 -10.23
C ARG A 769 15.77 31.18 -10.16
N ASN A 770 14.99 32.01 -9.46
CA ASN A 770 15.39 33.37 -9.14
C ASN A 770 16.34 33.36 -7.93
N LEU A 771 17.58 33.79 -8.15
CA LEU A 771 18.60 33.93 -7.09
C LEU A 771 18.43 35.23 -6.27
N LEU A 772 17.45 36.06 -6.61
CA LEU A 772 17.13 37.31 -5.92
C LEU A 772 16.13 37.08 -4.80
N GLU A 773 16.19 37.93 -3.77
CA GLU A 773 15.18 37.97 -2.71
C GLU A 773 13.78 38.30 -3.29
N PHE A 774 12.74 37.81 -2.61
CA PHE A 774 11.36 38.03 -3.03
C PHE A 774 10.96 39.51 -2.86
N PRO A 775 10.27 40.14 -3.84
CA PRO A 775 9.96 41.57 -3.81
C PRO A 775 8.81 41.94 -2.86
N TRP A 776 9.06 41.85 -1.55
CA TRP A 776 8.11 42.23 -0.49
C TRP A 776 7.69 43.71 -0.52
N ASN A 777 8.38 44.57 -1.27
CA ASN A 777 8.00 45.96 -1.48
C ASN A 777 6.74 46.12 -2.36
N GLN A 778 6.49 45.17 -3.27
CA GLN A 778 5.33 45.17 -4.18
C GLN A 778 4.19 44.26 -3.70
N VAL A 779 4.47 43.35 -2.77
CA VAL A 779 3.52 42.34 -2.28
C VAL A 779 3.16 42.59 -0.82
N GLU A 780 1.87 42.66 -0.52
CA GLU A 780 1.37 42.81 0.86
C GLU A 780 0.47 41.63 1.25
N LEU A 781 0.80 40.99 2.38
CA LEU A 781 -0.05 40.00 3.03
C LEU A 781 -0.90 40.71 4.09
N ILE A 782 -2.23 40.72 3.92
CA ILE A 782 -3.11 41.54 4.75
C ILE A 782 -4.23 40.68 5.34
N HIS A 783 -4.39 40.73 6.66
CA HIS A 783 -5.54 40.09 7.30
C HIS A 783 -6.81 40.92 7.06
N VAL A 784 -7.94 40.27 6.76
CA VAL A 784 -9.20 40.96 6.41
C VAL A 784 -9.63 42.02 7.43
N ARG A 785 -9.50 41.73 8.74
CA ARG A 785 -9.80 42.70 9.81
C ARG A 785 -8.90 43.94 9.75
N ASP A 786 -7.62 43.75 9.44
CA ASP A 786 -6.64 44.84 9.45
C ASP A 786 -6.82 45.72 8.21
N LEU A 787 -7.20 45.11 7.08
CA LEU A 787 -7.64 45.84 5.89
C LEU A 787 -8.90 46.68 6.16
N LEU A 788 -9.93 46.08 6.76
CA LEU A 788 -11.15 46.80 7.12
C LEU A 788 -10.87 47.94 8.12
N ALA A 789 -9.96 47.73 9.08
CA ALA A 789 -9.55 48.78 10.01
C ALA A 789 -8.85 49.96 9.32
N GLN A 790 -8.24 49.76 8.15
CA GLN A 790 -7.67 50.83 7.32
C GLN A 790 -8.73 51.54 6.46
N LEU A 791 -9.73 50.79 5.95
CA LEU A 791 -10.75 51.32 5.04
C LEU A 791 -11.88 52.06 5.78
N LEU A 792 -12.43 51.47 6.85
CA LEU A 792 -13.61 51.97 7.57
C LEU A 792 -13.51 53.44 8.05
N PRO A 793 -12.34 53.96 8.50
CA PRO A 793 -12.22 55.35 8.92
C PRO A 793 -12.56 56.37 7.83
N SER A 794 -12.42 56.02 6.55
CA SER A 794 -12.73 56.92 5.42
C SER A 794 -14.23 57.28 5.31
N VAL A 795 -15.10 56.44 5.89
CA VAL A 795 -16.54 56.67 5.99
C VAL A 795 -16.99 56.91 7.44
N GLY A 796 -16.05 57.21 8.35
CA GLY A 796 -16.36 57.48 9.76
C GLY A 796 -16.76 56.24 10.58
N LEU A 797 -16.50 55.03 10.09
CA LEU A 797 -16.73 53.78 10.80
C LEU A 797 -15.46 53.29 11.52
N SER A 798 -15.62 52.42 12.52
CA SER A 798 -14.51 51.82 13.27
C SER A 798 -14.69 50.33 13.42
N MET A 799 -13.62 49.57 13.16
CA MET A 799 -13.61 48.11 13.29
C MET A 799 -13.88 47.65 14.74
N LYS A 800 -13.64 48.51 15.74
CA LYS A 800 -13.93 48.19 17.15
C LYS A 800 -15.41 47.90 17.42
N THR A 801 -16.30 48.47 16.61
CA THR A 801 -17.76 48.33 16.78
C THR A 801 -18.30 46.98 16.31
N TYR A 802 -17.56 46.27 15.45
CA TYR A 802 -18.04 45.09 14.74
C TYR A 802 -17.42 43.77 15.22
N ASP A 803 -16.42 43.83 16.11
CA ASP A 803 -15.70 42.67 16.65
C ASP A 803 -15.24 41.66 15.56
N PHE A 804 -15.86 40.47 15.48
CA PHE A 804 -15.58 39.45 14.46
C PHE A 804 -16.55 39.46 13.25
N ASN A 805 -17.53 40.37 13.21
CA ASN A 805 -18.52 40.44 12.13
C ASN A 805 -18.02 41.30 10.95
N TYR A 806 -17.06 40.77 10.20
CA TYR A 806 -16.43 41.42 9.06
C TYR A 806 -17.41 41.74 7.93
N ASP A 807 -18.41 40.89 7.73
CA ASP A 807 -19.39 41.07 6.67
C ASP A 807 -20.30 42.26 6.95
N LYS A 808 -20.77 42.41 8.19
CA LYS A 808 -21.56 43.56 8.59
C LYS A 808 -20.80 44.87 8.47
N ALA A 809 -19.51 44.87 8.87
CA ALA A 809 -18.65 46.04 8.69
C ALA A 809 -18.50 46.43 7.20
N SER A 810 -18.40 45.42 6.32
CA SER A 810 -18.29 45.63 4.87
C SER A 810 -19.60 46.11 4.25
N GLU A 811 -20.74 45.58 4.72
CA GLU A 811 -22.08 46.03 4.33
C GLU A 811 -22.28 47.50 4.66
N ASP A 812 -22.00 47.90 5.90
CA ASP A 812 -22.18 49.28 6.35
C ASP A 812 -21.24 50.25 5.61
N PHE A 813 -20.03 49.80 5.23
CA PHE A 813 -19.13 50.56 4.37
C PHE A 813 -19.71 50.77 2.96
N LEU A 814 -20.16 49.69 2.30
CA LEU A 814 -20.74 49.74 0.95
C LEU A 814 -22.05 50.55 0.89
N ASN A 815 -22.78 50.66 2.00
CA ASN A 815 -23.96 51.50 2.12
C ASN A 815 -23.64 53.00 2.18
N GLN A 816 -22.43 53.37 2.64
CA GLN A 816 -22.00 54.77 2.78
C GLN A 816 -21.15 55.26 1.59
N GLN A 817 -20.50 54.34 0.87
CA GLN A 817 -19.67 54.66 -0.29
C GLN A 817 -20.01 53.73 -1.45
N SER A 818 -20.42 54.29 -2.60
CA SER A 818 -20.74 53.48 -3.79
C SER A 818 -19.48 52.85 -4.38
N GLU A 819 -19.63 51.65 -4.97
CA GLU A 819 -18.53 50.91 -5.60
C GLU A 819 -17.79 51.70 -6.68
N THR A 820 -18.49 52.59 -7.38
CA THR A 820 -17.93 53.44 -8.45
C THR A 820 -17.01 54.55 -7.93
N THR A 821 -17.00 54.80 -6.63
CA THR A 821 -16.25 55.90 -5.99
C THR A 821 -15.07 55.37 -5.16
N ILE A 822 -14.90 54.04 -5.08
CA ILE A 822 -13.80 53.41 -4.36
C ILE A 822 -12.54 53.46 -5.23
N GLN A 823 -11.45 54.01 -4.69
CA GLN A 823 -10.15 53.99 -5.38
C GLN A 823 -9.59 52.55 -5.40
N HIS A 824 -9.09 52.13 -6.57
CA HIS A 824 -8.40 50.85 -6.69
C HIS A 824 -7.06 50.89 -5.96
N SER A 825 -6.78 49.85 -5.17
CA SER A 825 -5.61 49.78 -4.29
C SER A 825 -4.60 48.71 -4.70
N CYS A 826 -4.99 47.77 -5.57
CA CYS A 826 -4.09 46.72 -6.05
C CYS A 826 -4.34 46.34 -7.50
N ARG A 827 -3.29 45.87 -8.17
CA ARG A 827 -3.31 45.35 -9.56
C ARG A 827 -3.78 43.91 -9.63
N ALA A 828 -3.45 43.12 -8.61
CA ALA A 828 -3.86 41.74 -8.47
C ALA A 828 -4.19 41.41 -7.01
N LEU A 829 -5.24 40.62 -6.82
CA LEU A 829 -5.76 40.22 -5.53
C LEU A 829 -5.81 38.69 -5.43
N PHE A 830 -5.26 38.16 -4.36
CA PHE A 830 -5.32 36.74 -3.99
C PHE A 830 -6.11 36.61 -2.69
N LEU A 831 -7.20 35.85 -2.71
CA LEU A 831 -8.03 35.61 -1.51
C LEU A 831 -7.83 34.17 -1.03
N ASP A 832 -7.27 34.01 0.17
CA ASP A 832 -7.17 32.70 0.84
C ASP A 832 -8.27 32.52 1.90
N GLU A 833 -8.80 31.31 2.02
CA GLU A 833 -9.94 30.97 2.89
C GLU A 833 -11.16 31.88 2.66
N ALA A 834 -11.48 32.18 1.39
CA ALA A 834 -12.52 33.14 1.01
C ALA A 834 -13.93 32.74 1.48
N GLN A 835 -14.17 31.47 1.85
CA GLN A 835 -15.43 31.03 2.47
C GLN A 835 -15.68 31.59 3.86
N ASP A 836 -14.63 32.04 4.57
CA ASP A 836 -14.76 32.74 5.85
C ASP A 836 -15.04 34.24 5.65
N MET A 837 -15.08 34.72 4.41
CA MET A 837 -15.43 36.09 4.02
C MET A 837 -16.88 36.10 3.53
N GLY A 838 -17.69 37.04 4.04
CA GLY A 838 -19.11 37.09 3.68
C GLY A 838 -19.32 37.76 2.33
N PRO A 839 -20.55 37.74 1.79
CA PRO A 839 -20.84 38.29 0.47
C PRO A 839 -20.50 39.79 0.35
N HIS A 840 -20.72 40.59 1.39
CA HIS A 840 -20.41 42.02 1.38
C HIS A 840 -18.90 42.26 1.49
N THR A 841 -18.20 41.45 2.30
CA THR A 841 -16.73 41.51 2.37
C THR A 841 -16.09 41.16 1.03
N LEU A 842 -16.52 40.07 0.39
CA LEU A 842 -16.02 39.68 -0.93
C LEU A 842 -16.28 40.76 -1.98
N ARG A 843 -17.48 41.36 -1.97
CA ARG A 843 -17.85 42.45 -2.86
C ARG A 843 -16.94 43.68 -2.70
N LEU A 844 -16.68 44.08 -1.45
CA LEU A 844 -15.74 45.16 -1.14
C LEU A 844 -14.30 44.84 -1.59
N LEU A 845 -13.81 43.64 -1.33
CA LEU A 845 -12.45 43.25 -1.73
C LEU A 845 -12.27 43.28 -3.25
N LEU A 846 -13.27 42.79 -3.99
CA LEU A 846 -13.24 42.76 -5.46
C LEU A 846 -13.34 44.15 -6.11
N SER A 847 -13.86 45.17 -5.42
CA SER A 847 -13.91 46.55 -5.93
C SER A 847 -12.57 47.29 -5.79
N LEU A 848 -11.69 46.84 -4.89
CA LEU A 848 -10.34 47.38 -4.69
C LEU A 848 -9.34 46.96 -5.79
N VAL A 849 -9.72 46.03 -6.67
CA VAL A 849 -8.87 45.52 -7.75
C VAL A 849 -9.01 46.39 -8.99
N GLU A 850 -7.88 46.86 -9.51
CA GLU A 850 -7.85 47.63 -10.74
C GLU A 850 -8.38 46.81 -11.93
N GLN A 851 -9.25 47.44 -12.73
CA GLN A 851 -9.70 46.87 -13.99
C GLN A 851 -8.65 47.16 -15.07
N THR A 852 -7.91 46.13 -15.48
CA THR A 852 -6.77 46.28 -16.39
C THR A 852 -7.17 46.71 -17.81
N GLN A 853 -8.40 46.40 -18.23
CA GLN A 853 -8.98 46.78 -19.52
C GLN A 853 -10.37 47.41 -19.34
N PRO A 854 -10.54 48.73 -19.58
CA PRO A 854 -11.81 49.43 -19.31
C PRO A 854 -13.03 48.87 -20.05
N LYS A 855 -12.82 48.25 -21.22
CA LYS A 855 -13.88 47.65 -22.04
C LYS A 855 -14.22 46.20 -21.69
N ASP A 856 -13.36 45.51 -20.93
CA ASP A 856 -13.59 44.14 -20.47
C ASP A 856 -13.91 44.17 -18.98
N HIS A 857 -15.20 44.03 -18.64
CA HIS A 857 -15.67 43.99 -17.25
C HIS A 857 -15.06 42.85 -16.42
N ASN A 858 -14.51 41.83 -17.08
CA ASN A 858 -13.91 40.65 -16.46
C ASN A 858 -12.36 40.71 -16.45
N SER A 859 -11.78 41.92 -16.57
CA SER A 859 -10.33 42.16 -16.59
C SER A 859 -9.72 42.53 -15.24
N ARG A 860 -10.40 42.17 -14.14
CA ARG A 860 -9.88 42.27 -12.77
C ARG A 860 -9.11 41.01 -12.42
N SER A 861 -7.84 41.15 -12.05
CA SER A 861 -6.99 40.01 -11.68
C SER A 861 -7.26 39.56 -10.25
N ALA A 862 -8.44 38.97 -10.01
CA ALA A 862 -8.86 38.45 -8.71
C ALA A 862 -8.83 36.91 -8.69
N HIS A 863 -7.95 36.35 -7.87
CA HIS A 863 -7.75 34.91 -7.72
C HIS A 863 -8.31 34.45 -6.36
N ILE A 864 -9.36 33.63 -6.40
CA ILE A 864 -10.14 33.27 -5.22
C ILE A 864 -9.90 31.80 -4.88
N PHE A 865 -9.48 31.51 -3.65
CA PHE A 865 -9.28 30.17 -3.12
C PHE A 865 -10.34 29.88 -2.06
N PHE A 866 -11.15 28.85 -2.29
CA PHE A 866 -12.44 28.71 -1.61
C PHE A 866 -12.80 27.24 -1.34
N ASP A 867 -13.33 26.93 -0.15
CA ASP A 867 -13.64 25.55 0.30
C ASP A 867 -14.85 25.53 1.24
N ASN A 868 -16.08 25.24 0.76
CA ASN A 868 -17.25 25.36 1.65
C ASN A 868 -17.25 24.33 2.78
N ALA A 869 -16.63 23.16 2.62
CA ALA A 869 -16.55 22.17 3.70
C ALA A 869 -15.79 22.69 4.92
N GLN A 870 -14.91 23.70 4.74
CA GLN A 870 -14.18 24.37 5.82
C GLN A 870 -14.81 25.71 6.25
N ASN A 871 -16.08 25.93 5.94
CA ASN A 871 -16.83 27.12 6.35
C ASN A 871 -17.31 26.98 7.80
N VAL A 872 -16.49 27.46 8.73
CA VAL A 872 -16.75 27.36 10.17
C VAL A 872 -17.87 28.32 10.62
N TYR A 873 -18.15 29.35 9.82
CA TYR A 873 -19.11 30.42 10.15
C TYR A 873 -20.51 30.20 9.52
N GLY A 874 -20.75 29.10 8.82
CA GLY A 874 -22.07 28.77 8.23
C GLY A 874 -22.54 29.80 7.19
N ARG A 875 -21.63 30.47 6.48
CA ARG A 875 -21.97 31.52 5.51
C ARG A 875 -22.48 30.91 4.18
N LYS A 876 -23.47 31.53 3.53
CA LYS A 876 -23.96 31.05 2.24
C LYS A 876 -22.90 31.21 1.15
N THR A 877 -22.73 30.20 0.30
CA THR A 877 -21.90 30.30 -0.91
C THR A 877 -22.47 31.37 -1.83
N PRO A 878 -21.69 32.37 -2.24
CA PRO A 878 -22.22 33.43 -3.07
C PRO A 878 -22.28 33.02 -4.54
N LYS A 879 -23.18 33.66 -5.31
CA LYS A 879 -23.19 33.53 -6.77
C LYS A 879 -22.20 34.53 -7.36
N TRP A 880 -21.08 34.03 -7.90
CA TRP A 880 -19.99 34.89 -8.40
C TRP A 880 -20.42 35.88 -9.50
N SER A 881 -21.45 35.55 -10.29
CA SER A 881 -22.04 36.45 -11.27
C SER A 881 -22.65 37.71 -10.65
N GLU A 882 -23.12 37.65 -9.41
CA GLU A 882 -23.66 38.80 -8.66
C GLU A 882 -22.56 39.81 -8.30
N PHE A 883 -21.28 39.40 -8.32
CA PHE A 883 -20.12 40.28 -8.15
C PHE A 883 -19.50 40.72 -9.48
N GLY A 884 -20.15 40.46 -10.61
CA GLY A 884 -19.65 40.83 -11.95
C GLY A 884 -18.47 39.97 -12.45
N LEU A 885 -18.21 38.81 -11.84
CA LEU A 885 -17.16 37.89 -12.27
C LEU A 885 -17.74 36.80 -13.19
N ASP A 886 -17.18 36.67 -14.40
CA ASP A 886 -17.45 35.53 -15.28
C ASP A 886 -16.35 34.47 -15.14
N LEU A 887 -16.72 33.37 -14.47
CA LEU A 887 -15.83 32.26 -14.13
C LEU A 887 -15.99 31.04 -15.05
N ARG A 888 -16.75 31.12 -16.16
CA ARG A 888 -16.91 30.01 -17.11
C ARG A 888 -15.54 29.63 -17.69
N GLY A 889 -15.16 28.35 -17.56
CA GLY A 889 -13.83 27.85 -17.95
C GLY A 889 -12.66 28.33 -17.07
N ARG A 890 -12.92 29.06 -15.97
CA ARG A 890 -11.91 29.60 -15.04
C ARG A 890 -12.11 29.19 -13.58
N SER A 891 -13.13 28.38 -13.33
CA SER A 891 -13.34 27.65 -12.07
C SER A 891 -12.68 26.29 -12.19
N THR A 892 -11.79 25.94 -11.26
CA THR A 892 -11.21 24.60 -11.14
C THR A 892 -11.52 24.02 -9.77
N VAL A 893 -11.89 22.74 -9.71
CA VAL A 893 -12.07 22.00 -8.47
C VAL A 893 -10.93 20.99 -8.34
N MET A 894 -10.04 21.21 -7.37
CA MET A 894 -8.96 20.29 -7.04
C MET A 894 -9.53 19.03 -6.38
N LYS A 895 -9.16 17.88 -6.93
CA LYS A 895 -9.84 16.60 -6.67
C LYS A 895 -9.06 15.69 -5.73
N GLU A 896 -7.87 16.09 -5.32
CA GLU A 896 -6.88 15.26 -4.64
C GLU A 896 -6.60 15.82 -3.23
N SER A 897 -6.40 14.97 -2.22
CA SER A 897 -6.03 15.36 -0.86
C SER A 897 -4.84 14.58 -0.32
N PHE A 898 -3.84 15.32 0.16
CA PHE A 898 -2.56 14.79 0.65
C PHE A 898 -2.33 15.04 2.15
N ARG A 899 -3.35 15.56 2.85
CA ARG A 899 -3.21 15.94 4.27
C ARG A 899 -3.44 14.75 5.21
N SER A 900 -4.69 14.29 5.27
CA SER A 900 -5.17 13.33 6.25
C SER A 900 -5.30 11.94 5.65
N THR A 901 -5.29 10.93 6.53
CA THR A 901 -5.57 9.56 6.10
C THR A 901 -7.03 9.44 5.64
N ARG A 902 -7.28 8.56 4.68
CA ARG A 902 -8.61 8.26 4.17
C ARG A 902 -9.61 7.92 5.30
N PRO A 903 -9.30 7.06 6.30
CA PRO A 903 -10.23 6.81 7.41
C PRO A 903 -10.58 8.04 8.24
N ILE A 904 -9.61 8.95 8.48
CA ILE A 904 -9.86 10.20 9.20
C ILE A 904 -10.84 11.07 8.40
N THR A 905 -10.60 11.23 7.10
CA THR A 905 -11.47 12.04 6.25
C THR A 905 -12.85 11.40 6.06
N GLU A 906 -12.94 10.08 5.82
CA GLU A 906 -14.22 9.35 5.74
C GLU A 906 -15.03 9.51 7.02
N PHE A 907 -14.38 9.34 8.18
CA PHE A 907 -15.03 9.54 9.47
C PHE A 907 -15.54 10.98 9.61
N ALA A 908 -14.70 11.98 9.33
CA ALA A 908 -15.06 13.39 9.45
C ALA A 908 -16.22 13.78 8.51
N VAL A 909 -16.19 13.34 7.26
CA VAL A 909 -17.26 13.58 6.27
C VAL A 909 -18.57 12.96 6.71
N ASN A 910 -18.56 11.72 7.22
CA ASN A 910 -19.80 11.04 7.65
C ASN A 910 -20.40 11.66 8.91
N ILE A 911 -19.57 12.18 9.82
CA ILE A 911 -20.02 12.98 10.97
C ILE A 911 -20.65 14.29 10.51
N LEU A 912 -19.97 15.03 9.61
CA LEU A 912 -20.50 16.29 9.07
C LEU A 912 -21.82 16.06 8.31
N HIS A 913 -21.89 15.03 7.48
CA HIS A 913 -23.08 14.68 6.70
C HIS A 913 -24.31 14.39 7.57
N ARG A 914 -24.12 13.75 8.73
CA ARG A 914 -25.20 13.37 9.64
C ARG A 914 -25.62 14.51 10.59
N LEU A 915 -24.73 15.46 10.86
CA LEU A 915 -24.97 16.53 11.84
C LEU A 915 -25.23 17.91 11.22
N ALA A 916 -24.82 18.16 9.97
CA ALA A 916 -25.01 19.45 9.32
C ALA A 916 -26.42 19.59 8.71
N PRO A 917 -27.01 20.81 8.71
CA PRO A 917 -28.24 21.09 7.98
C PRO A 917 -28.14 20.78 6.48
N THR A 918 -29.23 20.30 5.85
CA THR A 918 -29.26 19.91 4.43
C THR A 918 -28.87 21.03 3.45
N ALA A 919 -29.03 22.30 3.84
CA ALA A 919 -28.64 23.46 3.03
C ALA A 919 -27.11 23.63 2.93
N ASP A 920 -26.35 23.10 3.90
CA ASP A 920 -24.89 23.24 3.99
C ASP A 920 -24.15 22.10 3.27
N LEU A 921 -24.89 21.14 2.69
CA LEU A 921 -24.35 19.94 2.03
C LEU A 921 -24.23 20.07 0.49
N GLN A 922 -24.34 21.28 -0.08
CA GLN A 922 -24.23 21.48 -1.53
C GLN A 922 -22.89 20.96 -2.09
N ASP A 923 -21.81 21.14 -1.34
CA ASP A 923 -20.49 20.58 -1.67
C ASP A 923 -20.47 19.06 -1.67
N HIS A 924 -21.17 18.40 -0.74
CA HIS A 924 -21.22 16.93 -0.73
C HIS A 924 -21.90 16.40 -1.99
N LYS A 925 -22.94 17.09 -2.46
CA LYS A 925 -23.62 16.75 -3.72
C LYS A 925 -22.71 16.96 -4.93
N GLU A 926 -21.94 18.05 -4.96
CA GLU A 926 -20.95 18.31 -6.02
C GLU A 926 -19.81 17.26 -5.99
N LEU A 927 -19.30 16.91 -4.81
CA LEU A 927 -18.30 15.85 -4.66
C LEU A 927 -18.84 14.48 -5.08
N GLN A 928 -20.12 14.19 -4.80
CA GLN A 928 -20.80 12.98 -5.28
C GLN A 928 -20.93 12.99 -6.81
N SER A 929 -21.34 14.11 -7.42
CA SER A 929 -21.45 14.23 -8.89
C SER A 929 -20.10 14.12 -9.59
N LEU A 930 -19.02 14.48 -8.91
CA LEU A 930 -17.64 14.34 -9.39
C LEU A 930 -17.03 12.96 -9.12
N GLY A 931 -17.76 12.03 -8.50
CA GLY A 931 -17.26 10.69 -8.13
C GLY A 931 -16.25 10.67 -6.98
N LEU A 932 -16.07 11.81 -6.28
CA LEU A 932 -15.11 11.95 -5.18
C LEU A 932 -15.68 11.43 -3.84
N LEU A 933 -17.00 11.37 -3.74
CA LEU A 933 -17.73 10.69 -2.67
C LEU A 933 -18.66 9.64 -3.28
N THR A 934 -18.48 8.38 -2.91
CA THR A 934 -19.34 7.27 -3.35
C THR A 934 -20.18 6.76 -2.19
N LYS A 935 -21.39 6.26 -2.48
CA LYS A 935 -22.27 5.68 -1.46
C LYS A 935 -22.03 4.18 -1.36
N GLU A 936 -21.91 3.68 -0.14
CA GLU A 936 -21.92 2.25 0.15
C GLU A 936 -22.79 1.96 1.38
N LEU A 937 -23.18 0.70 1.58
CA LEU A 937 -23.96 0.29 2.74
C LEU A 937 -23.04 -0.39 3.77
N ARG A 938 -23.15 0.08 5.01
CA ARG A 938 -22.50 -0.53 6.18
C ARG A 938 -23.56 -0.73 7.25
N ASP A 939 -23.76 -1.96 7.71
CA ASP A 939 -24.81 -2.28 8.69
C ASP A 939 -26.19 -1.68 8.33
N ARG A 940 -26.56 -1.82 7.04
CA ARG A 940 -27.81 -1.30 6.45
C ARG A 940 -27.97 0.23 6.47
N GLU A 941 -26.91 0.97 6.80
CA GLU A 941 -26.88 2.43 6.75
C GLU A 941 -26.03 2.97 5.60
N GLU A 942 -26.43 4.11 5.04
CA GLU A 942 -25.66 4.84 4.03
C GLU A 942 -24.33 5.32 4.62
N TRP A 943 -23.22 4.97 3.97
CA TRP A 943 -21.88 5.43 4.29
C TRP A 943 -21.27 6.15 3.09
N LEU A 944 -20.75 7.36 3.32
CA LEU A 944 -20.05 8.12 2.31
C LEU A 944 -18.57 7.71 2.29
N ARG A 945 -18.18 7.02 1.23
CA ARG A 945 -16.82 6.57 0.99
C ARG A 945 -16.03 7.66 0.25
N VAL A 946 -14.81 7.95 0.70
CA VAL A 946 -13.98 9.04 0.18
C VAL A 946 -12.95 8.50 -0.82
N GLU A 947 -12.96 9.01 -2.05
CA GLU A 947 -12.05 8.56 -3.13
C GLU A 947 -10.93 9.55 -3.47
N TYR A 948 -10.89 10.70 -2.80
CA TYR A 948 -9.91 11.76 -3.06
C TYR A 948 -8.66 11.75 -2.16
N ASN A 949 -8.61 10.92 -1.11
CA ASN A 949 -7.43 10.83 -0.23
C ASN A 949 -6.38 9.86 -0.77
N HIS A 950 -5.12 10.30 -0.82
CA HIS A 950 -3.99 9.46 -1.27
C HIS A 950 -3.28 8.72 -0.14
N ILE A 951 -3.47 9.20 1.09
CA ILE A 951 -2.81 8.64 2.27
C ILE A 951 -3.80 7.72 2.95
N ASP A 952 -3.37 6.49 3.21
CA ASP A 952 -4.11 5.58 4.07
C ASP A 952 -3.47 5.51 5.44
N GLY A 953 -4.20 5.05 6.45
CA GLY A 953 -3.66 4.95 7.81
C GLY A 953 -4.63 4.34 8.80
N PRO A 954 -4.39 4.50 10.12
CA PRO A 954 -5.25 3.90 11.13
C PRO A 954 -6.65 4.52 11.11
N ARG A 955 -7.63 3.72 11.52
CA ARG A 955 -8.98 4.22 11.79
C ARG A 955 -8.95 5.15 13.02
N PRO A 956 -9.68 6.27 13.00
CA PRO A 956 -9.93 7.05 14.20
C PRO A 956 -10.52 6.17 15.31
N TYR A 957 -10.12 6.43 16.55
CA TYR A 957 -10.72 5.79 17.71
C TYR A 957 -11.60 6.79 18.46
N VAL A 958 -12.81 6.33 18.78
CA VAL A 958 -13.78 7.06 19.60
C VAL A 958 -13.90 6.32 20.92
N ARG A 959 -13.65 7.00 22.03
CA ARG A 959 -13.77 6.43 23.39
C ARG A 959 -14.82 7.23 24.17
N GLN A 960 -15.86 6.52 24.60
CA GLN A 960 -16.91 7.07 25.45
C GLN A 960 -16.73 6.56 26.88
N HIS A 961 -16.82 7.48 27.82
CA HIS A 961 -16.60 7.18 29.24
C HIS A 961 -17.83 7.59 30.07
N ALA A 962 -18.01 6.90 31.21
CA ALA A 962 -19.12 7.18 32.12
C ALA A 962 -18.99 8.56 32.78
N THR A 963 -17.77 9.01 33.08
CA THR A 963 -17.50 10.27 33.76
C THR A 963 -16.38 11.05 33.09
N ARG A 964 -16.37 12.37 33.29
CA ARG A 964 -15.34 13.27 32.76
C ARG A 964 -13.96 13.00 33.37
N ASP A 965 -13.91 12.61 34.65
CA ASP A 965 -12.65 12.25 35.32
C ASP A 965 -12.01 11.04 34.66
N HIS A 966 -12.80 10.00 34.39
CA HIS A 966 -12.29 8.79 33.76
C HIS A 966 -11.90 9.03 32.29
N GLU A 967 -12.61 9.91 31.58
CA GLU A 967 -12.20 10.36 30.24
C GLU A 967 -10.79 10.96 30.25
N LEU A 968 -10.52 11.89 31.18
CA LEU A 968 -9.23 12.58 31.27
C LEU A 968 -8.10 11.65 31.76
N GLU A 969 -8.40 10.70 32.65
CA GLU A 969 -7.45 9.66 33.07
C GLU A 969 -7.01 8.78 31.88
N VAL A 970 -7.96 8.37 31.04
CA VAL A 970 -7.65 7.56 29.85
C VAL A 970 -6.89 8.38 28.80
N LEU A 971 -7.22 9.67 28.63
CA LEU A 971 -6.45 10.59 27.79
C LEU A 971 -4.99 10.69 28.28
N GLN A 972 -4.76 10.80 29.59
CA GLN A 972 -3.41 10.82 30.16
C GLN A 972 -2.64 9.55 29.83
N HIS A 973 -3.27 8.39 30.01
CA HIS A 973 -2.65 7.10 29.70
C HIS A 973 -2.26 7.00 28.22
N ASP A 974 -3.16 7.38 27.31
CA ASP A 974 -2.90 7.36 25.87
C ASP A 974 -1.78 8.36 25.48
N LEU A 975 -1.73 9.54 26.10
CA LEU A 975 -0.64 10.51 25.89
C LEU A 975 0.70 9.94 26.35
N VAL A 976 0.77 9.32 27.52
CA VAL A 976 2.00 8.70 28.03
C VAL A 976 2.46 7.57 27.10
N LYS A 977 1.52 6.72 26.65
CA LYS A 977 1.83 5.67 25.67
C LYS A 977 2.43 6.25 24.39
N LEU A 978 1.82 7.30 23.83
CA LEU A 978 2.33 7.95 22.62
C LEU A 978 3.73 8.54 22.82
N LEU A 979 3.97 9.19 23.95
CA LEU A 979 5.24 9.88 24.23
C LEU A 979 6.38 8.92 24.59
N ILE A 980 6.08 7.86 25.34
CA ILE A 980 7.08 6.98 25.95
C ILE A 980 7.25 5.68 25.18
N ASP A 981 6.16 4.94 24.98
CA ASP A 981 6.21 3.62 24.33
C ASP A 981 6.42 3.79 22.82
N GLU A 982 5.70 4.74 22.22
CA GLU A 982 5.73 5.01 20.77
C GLU A 982 6.70 6.14 20.39
N LYS A 983 7.39 6.75 21.36
CA LYS A 983 8.42 7.80 21.16
C LYS A 983 7.98 8.99 20.30
N VAL A 984 6.69 9.30 20.25
CA VAL A 984 6.15 10.43 19.47
C VAL A 984 6.63 11.74 20.06
N SER A 985 7.10 12.66 19.22
CA SER A 985 7.50 13.99 19.70
C SER A 985 6.29 14.75 20.24
N PRO A 986 6.38 15.45 21.39
CA PRO A 986 5.31 16.33 21.86
C PRO A 986 4.83 17.34 20.80
N ASN A 987 5.74 17.82 19.93
CA ASN A 987 5.45 18.75 18.84
C ASN A 987 4.60 18.17 17.70
N ASP A 988 4.48 16.84 17.66
CA ASP A 988 3.68 16.11 16.67
C ASP A 988 2.25 15.84 17.20
N ILE A 989 1.98 16.14 18.47
CA ILE A 989 0.68 15.97 19.13
C ILE A 989 0.01 17.33 19.34
N CYS A 990 -1.27 17.42 18.97
CA CYS A 990 -2.11 18.59 19.21
C CYS A 990 -3.42 18.19 19.89
N LEU A 991 -3.77 18.87 20.98
CA LEU A 991 -5.11 18.79 21.57
C LEU A 991 -5.98 19.90 20.99
N ILE A 992 -7.11 19.55 20.39
CA ILE A 992 -8.10 20.53 19.92
C ILE A 992 -9.31 20.51 20.86
N ILE A 993 -9.54 21.64 21.53
CA ILE A 993 -10.60 21.80 22.53
C ILE A 993 -11.67 22.77 22.06
N ASN A 994 -12.87 22.63 22.62
CA ASN A 994 -13.90 23.66 22.58
C ASN A 994 -14.21 24.10 24.03
N GLY A 995 -14.14 25.40 24.32
CA GLY A 995 -14.39 25.97 25.65
C GLY A 995 -13.14 26.12 26.56
N ASN A 996 -13.10 27.18 27.36
CA ASN A 996 -11.97 27.48 28.26
C ASN A 996 -11.92 26.55 29.48
N TRP A 997 -13.07 26.11 29.99
CA TRP A 997 -13.11 25.21 31.15
C TRP A 997 -12.41 23.87 30.89
N VAL A 998 -12.40 23.40 29.63
CA VAL A 998 -11.68 22.18 29.22
C VAL A 998 -10.18 22.39 29.40
N TRP A 999 -9.66 23.57 29.09
CA TRP A 999 -8.26 23.90 29.34
C TRP A 999 -7.94 23.86 30.83
N ASP A 1000 -8.78 24.47 31.68
CA ASP A 1000 -8.55 24.48 33.13
C ASP A 1000 -8.49 23.05 33.70
N ARG A 1001 -9.32 22.14 33.17
CA ARG A 1001 -9.30 20.72 33.50
C ARG A 1001 -8.06 19.99 32.99
N LEU A 1002 -7.63 20.24 31.75
CA LEU A 1002 -6.39 19.67 31.22
C LEU A 1002 -5.18 20.15 32.04
N GLN A 1003 -5.17 21.41 32.47
CA GLN A 1003 -4.10 21.97 33.28
C GLN A 1003 -4.07 21.38 34.71
N SER A 1004 -5.24 21.16 35.31
CA SER A 1004 -5.36 20.52 36.63
C SER A 1004 -4.97 19.04 36.60
N ASP A 1005 -5.52 18.29 35.64
CA ASP A 1005 -5.53 16.83 35.74
C ASP A 1005 -4.41 16.21 34.89
N VAL A 1006 -4.18 16.73 33.68
CA VAL A 1006 -3.27 16.12 32.68
C VAL A 1006 -1.85 16.68 32.78
N ALA A 1007 -1.69 18.00 32.96
CA ALA A 1007 -0.38 18.64 32.97
C ALA A 1007 0.59 18.08 34.04
N PRO A 1008 0.18 17.82 35.30
CA PRO A 1008 1.09 17.28 36.32
C PRO A 1008 1.69 15.91 35.94
N ARG A 1009 0.94 15.11 35.18
CA ARG A 1009 1.41 13.80 34.71
C ARG A 1009 2.41 13.95 33.57
N LEU A 1010 2.22 14.91 32.67
CA LEU A 1010 3.13 15.20 31.56
C LEU A 1010 4.45 15.83 32.04
N GLU A 1011 4.41 16.66 33.08
CA GLU A 1011 5.59 17.27 33.70
C GLU A 1011 6.59 16.23 34.22
N GLN A 1012 6.10 15.07 34.70
CA GLN A 1012 6.95 13.95 35.13
C GLN A 1012 7.84 13.40 33.99
N PHE A 1013 7.42 13.61 32.74
CA PHE A 1013 8.16 13.24 31.53
C PHE A 1013 8.83 14.45 30.87
N ASN A 1014 8.90 15.59 31.57
CA ASN A 1014 9.45 16.85 31.10
C ASN A 1014 8.74 17.36 29.83
N VAL A 1015 7.41 17.24 29.79
CA VAL A 1015 6.56 17.76 28.71
C VAL A 1015 5.63 18.84 29.25
N GLU A 1016 5.70 20.04 28.66
CA GLU A 1016 4.87 21.19 29.04
C GLU A 1016 3.60 21.26 28.17
N LEU A 1017 2.44 21.46 28.79
CA LEU A 1017 1.18 21.69 28.09
C LEU A 1017 1.01 23.20 27.81
N SER A 1018 0.84 23.62 26.55
CA SER A 1018 0.77 25.05 26.17
C SER A 1018 -0.50 25.39 25.38
N LEU A 1019 -1.34 26.27 25.94
CA LEU A 1019 -2.50 26.81 25.23
C LEU A 1019 -2.10 27.99 24.35
N GLN A 1020 -2.29 27.86 23.04
CA GLN A 1020 -2.02 28.94 22.09
C GLN A 1020 -3.26 29.20 21.22
N LYS A 1021 -3.70 30.46 21.18
CA LYS A 1021 -4.89 30.91 20.43
C LYS A 1021 -4.58 32.17 19.65
N SER A 1022 -5.09 32.26 18.41
CA SER A 1022 -5.08 33.48 17.59
C SER A 1022 -3.72 34.19 17.44
N GLN A 1023 -2.62 33.45 17.58
CA GLN A 1023 -1.23 33.94 17.51
C GLN A 1023 -0.34 32.93 16.75
N LYS A 1024 0.88 33.34 16.38
CA LYS A 1024 1.85 32.43 15.75
C LYS A 1024 2.12 31.25 16.70
N PHE A 1025 1.97 30.03 16.19
CA PHE A 1025 2.23 28.83 16.99
C PHE A 1025 3.73 28.67 17.22
N GLU A 1026 4.16 28.70 18.48
CA GLU A 1026 5.53 28.40 18.89
C GLU A 1026 5.63 26.91 19.24
N ARG A 1027 6.38 26.16 18.42
CA ARG A 1027 6.70 24.75 18.69
C ARG A 1027 8.04 24.66 19.41
N LYS A 1028 8.03 24.87 20.73
CA LYS A 1028 9.21 24.69 21.57
C LYS A 1028 9.51 23.20 21.76
N HIS A 1029 10.78 22.86 21.96
CA HIS A 1029 11.15 21.47 22.22
C HIS A 1029 10.47 21.01 23.53
N LYS A 1030 9.83 19.82 23.51
CA LYS A 1030 9.04 19.24 24.63
C LYS A 1030 7.76 19.98 25.03
N THR A 1031 7.16 20.77 24.13
CA THR A 1031 5.85 21.36 24.38
C THR A 1031 4.76 20.61 23.61
N LEU A 1032 3.66 20.27 24.29
CA LEU A 1032 2.46 19.74 23.68
C LEU A 1032 1.46 20.88 23.46
N LEU A 1033 1.01 21.05 22.23
CA LEU A 1033 0.14 22.15 21.84
C LEU A 1033 -1.33 21.88 22.17
N VAL A 1034 -2.00 22.84 22.81
CA VAL A 1034 -3.45 22.88 22.99
C VAL A 1034 -4.01 24.11 22.28
N THR A 1035 -5.08 23.94 21.51
CA THR A 1035 -5.67 25.04 20.75
C THR A 1035 -7.14 24.79 20.40
N THR A 1036 -7.77 25.72 19.65
CA THR A 1036 -9.15 25.59 19.17
C THR A 1036 -9.16 25.28 17.67
N ALA A 1037 -10.24 24.66 17.18
CA ALA A 1037 -10.38 24.28 15.76
C ALA A 1037 -10.18 25.48 14.81
N ASN A 1038 -10.69 26.66 15.19
CA ASN A 1038 -10.55 27.87 14.41
C ASN A 1038 -9.10 28.40 14.39
N SER A 1039 -8.42 28.41 15.55
CA SER A 1039 -7.03 28.90 15.64
C SER A 1039 -6.07 28.03 14.84
N PHE A 1040 -6.31 26.72 14.83
CA PHE A 1040 -5.47 25.74 14.12
C PHE A 1040 -5.79 25.61 12.63
N LYS A 1041 -6.73 26.39 12.09
CA LYS A 1041 -7.01 26.41 10.65
C LYS A 1041 -5.75 26.83 9.89
N GLY A 1042 -5.41 26.11 8.83
CA GLY A 1042 -4.14 26.25 8.10
C GLY A 1042 -2.98 25.40 8.64
N TYR A 1043 -3.06 24.91 9.87
CA TYR A 1043 -2.04 24.06 10.49
C TYR A 1043 -2.45 22.58 10.48
N GLU A 1044 -1.53 21.71 10.88
CA GLU A 1044 -1.73 20.27 10.99
C GLU A 1044 -0.76 19.66 12.02
N ALA A 1045 -1.13 18.50 12.55
CA ALA A 1045 -0.33 17.70 13.47
C ALA A 1045 -0.41 16.22 13.07
N GLU A 1046 0.63 15.44 13.36
CA GLU A 1046 0.60 14.00 13.08
C GLU A 1046 -0.48 13.31 13.91
N VAL A 1047 -0.59 13.70 15.19
CA VAL A 1047 -1.62 13.23 16.11
C VAL A 1047 -2.50 14.41 16.52
N VAL A 1048 -3.81 14.27 16.33
CA VAL A 1048 -4.80 15.17 16.93
C VAL A 1048 -5.66 14.37 17.89
N LEU A 1049 -5.76 14.84 19.12
CA LEU A 1049 -6.69 14.31 20.11
C LEU A 1049 -7.74 15.40 20.42
N ILE A 1050 -9.00 15.01 20.43
CA ILE A 1050 -10.13 15.89 20.73
C ILE A 1050 -10.72 15.43 22.06
N PRO A 1051 -10.28 16.01 23.20
CA PRO A 1051 -10.89 15.74 24.47
C PRO A 1051 -12.21 16.51 24.60
N CYS A 1052 -13.11 15.99 25.42
CA CYS A 1052 -14.41 16.56 25.68
C CYS A 1052 -15.20 16.88 24.39
N ALA A 1053 -15.19 15.97 23.43
CA ALA A 1053 -15.77 16.19 22.10
C ALA A 1053 -17.28 16.47 22.15
N ASP A 1054 -17.97 15.98 23.18
CA ASP A 1054 -19.39 16.31 23.44
C ASP A 1054 -19.63 17.79 23.75
N ASN A 1055 -18.58 18.59 23.97
CA ASN A 1055 -18.66 20.03 24.17
C ASN A 1055 -18.59 20.82 22.85
N PHE A 1056 -18.57 20.19 21.67
CA PHE A 1056 -18.63 20.89 20.36
C PHE A 1056 -20.06 21.39 20.03
N ILE A 1057 -20.59 22.20 20.93
CA ILE A 1057 -21.93 22.79 20.90
C ILE A 1057 -21.77 24.29 21.20
N ASN A 1058 -22.61 25.13 20.60
CA ASN A 1058 -22.63 26.57 20.88
C ASN A 1058 -23.53 26.90 22.08
N SER A 1059 -23.63 28.19 22.44
CA SER A 1059 -24.48 28.66 23.54
C SER A 1059 -25.98 28.45 23.32
N GLU A 1060 -26.40 28.15 22.08
CA GLU A 1060 -27.81 27.94 21.68
C GLU A 1060 -28.17 26.45 21.58
N ASP A 1061 -27.35 25.56 22.16
CA ASP A 1061 -27.47 24.10 22.06
C ASP A 1061 -27.41 23.55 20.62
N ASN A 1062 -26.79 24.28 19.68
CA ASN A 1062 -26.58 23.82 18.31
C ASN A 1062 -25.20 23.15 18.15
N VAL A 1063 -25.17 22.00 17.47
CA VAL A 1063 -23.93 21.25 17.21
C VAL A 1063 -23.02 22.01 16.24
N LEU A 1064 -21.76 22.19 16.62
CA LEU A 1064 -20.74 22.85 15.81
C LEU A 1064 -20.07 21.87 14.82
N ALA A 1065 -20.87 21.28 13.94
CA ALA A 1065 -20.45 20.20 13.04
C ALA A 1065 -19.26 20.60 12.14
N SER A 1066 -19.27 21.80 11.53
CA SER A 1066 -18.17 22.30 10.71
C SER A 1066 -16.88 22.52 11.51
N SER A 1067 -16.99 23.04 12.74
CA SER A 1067 -15.82 23.20 13.63
C SER A 1067 -15.20 21.85 14.00
N LEU A 1068 -16.03 20.85 14.28
CA LEU A 1068 -15.57 19.50 14.57
C LEU A 1068 -14.96 18.83 13.34
N TYR A 1069 -15.54 19.00 12.15
CA TYR A 1069 -14.96 18.56 10.88
C TYR A 1069 -13.57 19.17 10.66
N VAL A 1070 -13.43 20.49 10.88
CA VAL A 1070 -12.13 21.16 10.82
C VAL A 1070 -11.19 20.57 11.86
N ALA A 1071 -11.59 20.36 13.11
CA ALA A 1071 -10.73 19.76 14.13
C ALA A 1071 -10.21 18.37 13.72
N MET A 1072 -11.09 17.49 13.24
CA MET A 1072 -10.74 16.12 12.84
C MET A 1072 -9.80 16.09 11.62
N THR A 1073 -10.05 16.94 10.62
CA THR A 1073 -9.24 17.01 9.38
C THR A 1073 -7.89 17.72 9.54
N ARG A 1074 -7.49 18.07 10.78
CA ARG A 1074 -6.14 18.57 11.11
C ARG A 1074 -5.17 17.45 11.48
N ALA A 1075 -5.69 16.24 11.71
CA ALA A 1075 -4.89 15.04 11.92
C ALA A 1075 -4.30 14.55 10.61
N ARG A 1076 -2.97 14.40 10.55
CA ARG A 1076 -2.29 13.80 9.38
C ARG A 1076 -2.21 12.27 9.46
N SER A 1077 -2.11 11.70 10.67
CA SER A 1077 -1.87 10.27 10.87
C SER A 1077 -2.84 9.64 11.87
N VAL A 1078 -3.01 10.24 13.05
CA VAL A 1078 -3.82 9.66 14.15
C VAL A 1078 -4.85 10.67 14.63
N LEU A 1079 -6.10 10.18 14.77
CA LEU A 1079 -7.20 10.93 15.35
C LEU A 1079 -7.79 10.14 16.53
N GLY A 1080 -7.75 10.76 17.71
CA GLY A 1080 -8.42 10.26 18.92
C GLY A 1080 -9.54 11.19 19.35
N ILE A 1081 -10.71 10.64 19.65
CA ILE A 1081 -11.88 11.40 20.11
C ILE A 1081 -12.34 10.83 21.44
N TYR A 1082 -12.46 11.70 22.44
CA TYR A 1082 -12.88 11.35 23.79
C TYR A 1082 -14.15 12.13 24.14
N SER A 1083 -15.12 11.44 24.74
CA SER A 1083 -16.34 12.08 25.21
C SER A 1083 -16.98 11.33 26.37
N THR A 1084 -17.97 11.95 27.00
CA THR A 1084 -18.78 11.34 28.07
C THR A 1084 -20.19 10.98 27.63
N HIS A 1085 -20.83 10.02 28.31
CA HIS A 1085 -22.28 9.79 28.24
C HIS A 1085 -23.02 10.96 28.92
N ASN A 1086 -23.22 12.06 28.18
CA ASN A 1086 -23.86 13.28 28.67
C ASN A 1086 -25.39 13.25 28.45
N VAL A 1087 -26.16 14.01 29.24
CA VAL A 1087 -27.64 13.98 29.31
C VAL A 1087 -28.31 15.08 28.46
N ASN A 1088 -27.56 16.06 27.93
CA ASN A 1088 -28.10 17.15 27.09
C ASN A 1088 -28.55 16.64 25.70
N SER A 1089 -29.62 17.21 25.13
CA SER A 1089 -30.22 16.79 23.84
C SER A 1089 -29.23 16.78 22.67
N SER A 1090 -28.57 17.89 22.38
CA SER A 1090 -27.63 17.99 21.24
C SER A 1090 -26.30 17.27 21.49
N ALA A 1091 -25.84 17.23 22.74
CA ALA A 1091 -24.67 16.44 23.13
C ALA A 1091 -24.92 14.94 22.98
N THR A 1092 -26.15 14.49 23.26
CA THR A 1092 -26.57 13.10 23.08
C THR A 1092 -26.56 12.73 21.60
N LEU A 1093 -27.14 13.57 20.73
CA LEU A 1093 -27.11 13.36 19.28
C LEU A 1093 -25.68 13.28 18.74
N LEU A 1094 -24.82 14.21 19.14
CA LEU A 1094 -23.41 14.25 18.75
C LEU A 1094 -22.69 12.96 19.19
N ASN A 1095 -22.85 12.56 20.46
CA ASN A 1095 -22.23 11.35 20.98
C ASN A 1095 -22.72 10.07 20.31
N GLN A 1096 -24.03 9.94 20.08
CA GLN A 1096 -24.60 8.80 19.35
C GLN A 1096 -24.03 8.74 17.94
N THR A 1097 -23.91 9.88 17.27
CA THR A 1097 -23.37 9.97 15.91
C THR A 1097 -21.88 9.60 15.87
N LEU A 1098 -21.08 10.08 16.83
CA LEU A 1098 -19.66 9.73 16.99
C LEU A 1098 -19.48 8.22 17.22
N ALA A 1099 -20.23 7.64 18.15
CA ALA A 1099 -20.17 6.21 18.45
C ALA A 1099 -20.60 5.36 17.24
N ARG A 1100 -21.74 5.72 16.62
CA ARG A 1100 -22.28 4.98 15.49
C ARG A 1100 -21.35 5.05 14.28
N CYS A 1101 -20.82 6.22 13.93
CA CYS A 1101 -19.83 6.32 12.86
C CYS A 1101 -18.53 5.57 13.21
N GLY A 1102 -18.12 5.55 14.48
CA GLY A 1102 -16.97 4.79 14.94
C GLY A 1102 -17.18 3.27 14.78
N GLN A 1103 -18.40 2.80 15.01
CA GLN A 1103 -18.81 1.42 14.78
C GLN A 1103 -18.88 1.11 13.28
N LEU A 1104 -19.62 1.89 12.50
CA LEU A 1104 -19.75 1.74 11.04
C LEU A 1104 -18.41 1.79 10.32
N LEU A 1105 -17.45 2.58 10.81
CA LEU A 1105 -16.10 2.60 10.25
C LEU A 1105 -15.37 1.26 10.46
N LYS A 1106 -15.65 0.58 11.57
CA LYS A 1106 -15.13 -0.76 11.89
C LYS A 1106 -15.87 -1.85 11.14
N THR A 1107 -17.18 -1.69 10.93
CA THR A 1107 -18.01 -2.61 10.15
C THR A 1107 -17.54 -2.64 8.69
N PRO A 1108 -17.28 -3.83 8.12
CA PRO A 1108 -16.99 -3.96 6.71
C PRO A 1108 -18.20 -3.49 5.87
N PRO A 1109 -17.98 -3.00 4.64
CA PRO A 1109 -19.08 -2.79 3.70
C PRO A 1109 -19.74 -4.13 3.37
N ALA A 1110 -21.07 -4.13 3.20
CA ALA A 1110 -21.84 -5.36 2.98
C ALA A 1110 -21.36 -6.14 1.74
N ILE A 1111 -20.94 -5.43 0.68
CA ILE A 1111 -20.34 -6.00 -0.54
C ILE A 1111 -19.29 -5.04 -1.09
N ARG A 1112 -18.09 -5.54 -1.43
CA ARG A 1112 -17.14 -4.75 -2.23
C ARG A 1112 -17.51 -4.89 -3.71
N THR A 1113 -18.30 -3.95 -4.23
CA THR A 1113 -18.57 -3.86 -5.67
C THR A 1113 -17.32 -3.36 -6.37
N LEU A 1114 -16.67 -4.21 -7.17
CA LEU A 1114 -15.64 -3.75 -8.11
C LEU A 1114 -16.41 -3.22 -9.33
N SER A 1115 -16.83 -1.95 -9.27
CA SER A 1115 -17.59 -1.33 -10.35
C SER A 1115 -16.73 -1.18 -11.62
N GLY A 1116 -16.91 -2.08 -12.58
CA GLY A 1116 -16.69 -1.80 -14.01
C GLY A 1116 -17.85 -0.99 -14.63
N ARG A 1117 -18.86 -0.61 -13.83
CA ARG A 1117 -20.03 0.16 -14.28
C ARG A 1117 -19.72 1.56 -14.81
N GLU A 1118 -18.50 2.07 -14.62
CA GLU A 1118 -18.09 3.37 -15.19
C GLU A 1118 -17.73 3.24 -16.69
N GLU A 1119 -17.27 2.08 -17.16
CA GLU A 1119 -16.91 1.91 -18.58
C GLU A 1119 -18.14 1.93 -19.50
N LEU A 1120 -19.30 1.45 -19.05
CA LEU A 1120 -20.50 1.43 -19.90
C LEU A 1120 -21.08 2.83 -20.12
N ASN A 1121 -21.04 3.70 -19.10
CA ASN A 1121 -21.53 5.07 -19.22
C ASN A 1121 -20.55 5.96 -19.99
N ASP A 1122 -19.24 5.71 -19.86
CA ASP A 1122 -18.22 6.39 -20.67
C ASP A 1122 -18.27 5.94 -22.14
N ILE A 1123 -18.58 4.67 -22.44
CA ILE A 1123 -18.80 4.19 -23.82
C ILE A 1123 -20.09 4.77 -24.40
N ILE A 1124 -21.17 4.89 -23.61
CA ILE A 1124 -22.42 5.51 -24.07
C ILE A 1124 -22.25 7.02 -24.28
N GLN A 1125 -21.43 7.72 -23.48
CA GLN A 1125 -21.12 9.12 -23.71
C GLN A 1125 -20.14 9.33 -24.88
N GLN A 1126 -19.14 8.47 -25.06
CA GLN A 1126 -18.20 8.54 -26.19
C GLN A 1126 -18.84 8.16 -27.53
N SER A 1127 -19.85 7.29 -27.54
CA SER A 1127 -20.61 6.97 -28.76
C SER A 1127 -21.61 8.06 -29.15
N SER A 1128 -21.99 8.97 -28.22
CA SER A 1128 -22.86 10.12 -28.54
C SER A 1128 -22.14 11.34 -29.11
N ASP A 1129 -20.79 11.38 -29.09
CA ASP A 1129 -19.98 12.50 -29.61
C ASP A 1129 -19.39 12.25 -31.02
N HIS A 1130 -19.68 11.10 -31.64
CA HIS A 1130 -19.36 10.84 -33.03
C HIS A 1130 -20.63 10.65 -33.85
N GLY A 1131 -21.19 11.79 -34.27
CA GLY A 1131 -22.18 11.83 -35.34
C GLY A 1131 -21.61 11.25 -36.62
N LEU A 1132 -21.98 10.00 -36.91
CA LEU A 1132 -22.05 9.46 -38.26
C LEU A 1132 -23.43 8.82 -38.41
N GLU A 1133 -24.17 9.38 -39.37
CA GLU A 1133 -25.49 8.96 -39.81
C GLU A 1133 -25.48 7.50 -40.27
N SER A 1134 -26.58 6.81 -39.96
CA SER A 1134 -27.17 5.63 -40.62
C SER A 1134 -26.41 4.98 -41.78
N ASP A 1135 -26.03 3.71 -41.61
CA ASP A 1135 -26.62 2.54 -42.31
C ASP A 1135 -26.20 1.22 -41.64
#